data_AF-F4QBK8-F1
#
_entry.id   AF-F4QBK8-F1
#
_cell.length_a   1.000
_cell.length_b   1.000
_cell.length_c   1.000
_cell.angle_alpha   90.00
_cell.angle_beta   90.00
_cell.angle_gamma   90.00
#
_symmetry.space_group_name_H-M   'P 1'
#
loop_
_entity.id
_entity.type
_entity.pdbx_description
1 polymer ?
#
loop_
_entity_poly.entity_id
_entity_poly.type
_entity_poly.pdbx_seq_one_letter_code
_entity_poly.pdbx_strand_id
1 'polypeptide(L)'
;MIRLKKDTTTASAAVVSLFSLILAIVFLIGPSSSQTIAQSELDSVQWLISQYGLGFLVANQTICNQYSTFTCTTGGAGKTISTIDENDSTLLQVPIMPTNFTKLSKISMSNDKYEWNANNFFNGSIVQELKLGSYGSKLTSVSVNETLYLPLLKKLTIFSNNVNNKQLVFTPSSFPKLGDLECSSEGNSSWTYSVNCTTLYRAYLSALESSHMHFSIQDPSNMSSITFDGNITWSPSDLGLYYNLLNLEITASKKLNTYPFSKWPPKLESFTIESLIDISIPLIPLPSTLKFFKMSSSSLQGTIPTQVFSNLPANSHIDLSSNPDLSGTIPDSWCKYHLFILDTAVIGPLPDCFYCSINDTLAITTDLVAPSNFVCDFQIYNKTIIVLFGEGRIYGKNMGWAYSMDLNSIIPNEIFSYLYFKNIGPIEENRTIMFPREQIDGFRIVPAGIRVLDDSEKLATQEPGNIYHHRFYLENGTKECTLFMNTTDPQELSVVTIDCYNLTTGTYDLETTNGYYSIVTSISITQGASSVNIKFDTNSTIEIFGTFNSLADNNSVWINGTGCTINSLSETNIICQLDSMPHFGYQPITVIQDGFSYTITIYNTIDFKTNQQECLIQTYNCFGNGYCPLIANSTCICNTLNFYQNCSKNYPKSISTTFTKDILEIKFYGDFGPYGEANPQVYLEQPQNNNNNITCNVVSINQTLLICTLDKMPFPGFPTVYIIIDNLVFKSNTQLKIDGSSSTSSSDESSQSSSGETPQSKCQQQHYCYGHGTCNDKGKCDCDTGYFPIDNCRTKFSNSTTSNSTIIPDENYPNTIISIDGIIFYFNLVSIQEIDFNDNVLRQVNPTNQSWNVVLDTDPLTNTTTVNYHLNITTDIIYESNSTSNLINTTTKDIGAYSLTNITSTISFSPLERIVDFGDNAITIYPNSIKMSLGIESWPFSSNLATLRVLFSVLINDQQSQTLDSCNTDQTLDIPTFTNTNDNSSIEYLRVVKDNIQFFGRFLDYIVSDNGRKSYSQTKLLSLEPLNNNNTDNTDQLQSIAIIGISLPQCQSCLLDPDFTPLLIDKATECTEPSKTWRIVVGVVVVGVGLVAVGVGSVMLFKKIQYSKLQQKKMQSKLRQFTNNNN
;
A
#
# COMPACT_ATOMS: atom_id res chain seq x y z
N MET A 1 -65.58 59.54 -13.04
CA MET A 1 -66.87 59.78 -12.36
C MET A 1 -67.26 58.53 -11.59
N ILE A 2 -67.43 58.67 -10.28
CA ILE A 2 -68.34 57.93 -9.38
C ILE A 2 -68.13 56.41 -9.17
N ARG A 3 -67.84 56.10 -7.90
CA ARG A 3 -68.12 54.89 -7.08
C ARG A 3 -67.37 53.58 -7.38
N LEU A 4 -66.66 53.12 -6.34
CA LEU A 4 -66.86 51.84 -5.63
C LEU A 4 -66.17 52.01 -4.24
N LYS A 5 -66.91 52.27 -3.14
CA LYS A 5 -67.36 51.30 -2.11
C LYS A 5 -66.25 50.28 -1.77
N LYS A 6 -65.43 50.47 -0.73
CA LYS A 6 -65.67 50.52 0.74
C LYS A 6 -66.01 49.13 1.31
N ASP A 7 -65.09 48.58 2.11
CA ASP A 7 -65.25 48.22 3.54
C ASP A 7 -63.96 47.49 3.98
N THR A 8 -63.09 48.10 4.80
CA THR A 8 -63.09 48.15 6.28
C THR A 8 -63.16 46.77 6.94
N THR A 9 -62.04 46.31 7.50
CA THR A 9 -61.84 46.02 8.96
C THR A 9 -60.54 45.22 9.19
N THR A 10 -59.42 45.87 9.53
CA THR A 10 -58.32 45.33 10.37
C THR A 10 -57.26 46.43 10.66
N ALA A 11 -57.70 47.60 11.12
CA ALA A 11 -56.80 48.71 11.47
C ALA A 11 -56.24 48.64 12.92
N SER A 12 -56.37 47.50 13.61
CA SER A 12 -55.80 47.29 14.96
C SER A 12 -54.63 46.29 15.00
N ALA A 13 -54.37 45.55 13.92
CA ALA A 13 -53.24 44.61 13.84
C ALA A 13 -51.94 45.27 13.30
N ALA A 14 -52.07 46.30 12.46
CA ALA A 14 -50.91 46.96 11.86
C ALA A 14 -50.10 47.80 12.85
N VAL A 15 -50.74 48.40 13.87
CA VAL A 15 -50.02 49.23 14.85
C VAL A 15 -49.29 48.38 15.89
N VAL A 16 -49.87 47.25 16.31
CA VAL A 16 -49.20 46.30 17.21
C VAL A 16 -48.08 45.56 16.49
N SER A 17 -48.29 45.17 15.23
CA SER A 17 -47.24 44.51 14.44
C SER A 17 -46.09 45.45 14.07
N LEU A 18 -46.33 46.75 13.86
CA LEU A 18 -45.25 47.72 13.60
C LEU A 18 -44.47 48.03 14.88
N PHE A 19 -45.11 48.10 16.04
CA PHE A 19 -44.42 48.29 17.32
C PHE A 19 -43.63 47.04 17.74
N SER A 20 -44.15 45.84 17.50
CA SER A 20 -43.42 44.58 17.73
C SER A 20 -42.28 44.37 16.73
N LEU A 21 -42.42 44.81 15.47
CA LEU A 21 -41.33 44.77 14.49
C LEU A 21 -40.22 45.77 14.86
N ILE A 22 -40.57 46.97 15.33
CA ILE A 22 -39.59 47.96 15.77
C ILE A 22 -38.90 47.51 17.08
N LEU A 23 -39.63 46.91 18.03
CA LEU A 23 -39.02 46.35 19.25
C LEU A 23 -38.14 45.12 18.95
N ALA A 24 -38.54 44.27 17.99
CA ALA A 24 -37.71 43.14 17.53
C ALA A 24 -36.46 43.60 16.78
N ILE A 25 -36.54 44.67 15.98
CA ILE A 25 -35.37 45.28 15.33
C ILE A 25 -34.44 45.92 16.38
N VAL A 26 -34.96 46.53 17.44
CA VAL A 26 -34.14 47.10 18.52
C VAL A 26 -33.50 46.03 19.41
N PHE A 27 -34.10 44.84 19.55
CA PHE A 27 -33.48 43.70 20.25
C PHE A 27 -32.57 42.83 19.34
N LEU A 28 -32.72 42.90 18.01
CA LEU A 28 -31.78 42.30 17.04
C LEU A 28 -30.57 43.19 16.75
N ILE A 29 -30.67 44.49 17.04
CA ILE A 29 -29.53 45.41 17.13
C ILE A 29 -29.12 45.49 18.62
N GLY A 30 -28.67 44.37 19.19
CA GLY A 30 -27.72 44.47 20.29
C GLY A 30 -26.54 45.34 19.84
N PRO A 31 -25.82 46.05 20.72
CA PRO A 31 -24.61 46.75 20.29
C PRO A 31 -23.74 45.69 19.60
N SER A 32 -23.64 45.75 18.28
CA SER A 32 -22.58 45.08 17.56
C SER A 32 -21.36 45.76 18.11
N SER A 33 -20.76 45.18 19.15
CA SER A 33 -19.45 45.55 19.62
C SER A 33 -18.59 45.47 18.38
N SER A 34 -18.33 46.64 17.78
CA SER A 34 -17.49 46.78 16.60
C SER A 34 -16.20 46.11 17.01
N GLN A 35 -15.98 44.88 16.52
CA GLN A 35 -14.83 44.09 16.92
C GLN A 35 -13.60 44.91 16.55
N THR A 36 -12.95 45.47 17.57
CA THR A 36 -11.78 46.34 17.42
C THR A 36 -10.56 45.48 17.14
N ILE A 37 -9.66 46.00 16.32
CA ILE A 37 -8.31 45.50 16.16
C ILE A 37 -7.57 45.67 17.48
N ALA A 38 -6.85 44.64 17.90
CA ALA A 38 -6.03 44.70 19.11
C ALA A 38 -5.03 45.87 19.01
N GLN A 39 -4.86 46.62 20.11
CA GLN A 39 -4.00 47.82 20.10
C GLN A 39 -2.55 47.49 19.69
N SER A 40 -2.03 46.31 20.07
CA SER A 40 -0.71 45.85 19.64
C SER A 40 -0.57 45.64 18.14
N GLU A 41 -1.63 45.20 17.44
CA GLU A 41 -1.64 45.10 15.98
C GLU A 41 -1.77 46.49 15.35
N LEU A 42 -2.58 47.38 15.95
CA LEU A 42 -2.71 48.76 15.49
C LEU A 42 -1.40 49.55 15.63
N ASP A 43 -0.67 49.38 16.74
CA ASP A 43 0.65 49.96 16.99
C ASP A 43 1.66 49.43 15.96
N SER A 44 1.56 48.14 15.61
CA SER A 44 2.39 47.52 14.58
C SER A 44 2.10 48.10 13.19
N VAL A 45 0.84 48.39 12.88
CA VAL A 45 0.47 49.09 11.65
C VAL A 45 0.94 50.54 11.68
N GLN A 46 0.76 51.28 12.78
CA GLN A 46 1.28 52.65 12.90
C GLN A 46 2.78 52.70 12.70
N TRP A 47 3.50 51.72 13.25
CA TRP A 47 4.92 51.55 13.01
C TRP A 47 5.20 51.30 11.53
N LEU A 48 4.50 50.36 10.87
CA LEU A 48 4.65 50.13 9.42
C LEU A 48 4.41 51.43 8.63
N ILE A 49 3.28 52.11 8.85
CA ILE A 49 2.97 53.37 8.17
C ILE A 49 4.09 54.41 8.35
N SER A 50 4.64 54.52 9.56
CA SER A 50 5.73 55.45 9.85
C SER A 50 7.04 55.10 9.15
N GLN A 51 7.38 53.80 9.06
CA GLN A 51 8.63 53.35 8.45
C GLN A 51 8.57 53.36 6.93
N TYR A 52 7.40 53.01 6.39
CA TYR A 52 7.17 52.87 4.95
C TYR A 52 6.73 54.19 4.30
N GLY A 53 6.52 55.26 5.08
CA GLY A 53 6.14 56.58 4.56
C GLY A 53 4.77 56.60 3.88
N LEU A 54 3.94 55.59 4.16
CA LEU A 54 2.65 55.40 3.50
C LEU A 54 1.78 56.63 3.79
N GLY A 55 1.20 57.24 2.75
CA GLY A 55 0.49 58.53 2.80
C GLY A 55 -0.81 58.56 3.62
N PHE A 56 -0.97 57.65 4.58
CA PHE A 56 -2.14 57.55 5.44
C PHE A 56 -2.14 58.63 6.52
N LEU A 57 -3.29 59.27 6.71
CA LEU A 57 -3.42 60.39 7.65
C LEU A 57 -3.41 59.94 9.12
N VAL A 58 -3.96 58.75 9.44
CA VAL A 58 -3.97 58.13 10.80
C VAL A 58 -4.27 56.62 10.69
N ALA A 59 -3.54 55.76 11.41
CA ALA A 59 -3.95 54.37 11.63
C ALA A 59 -4.89 54.28 12.84
N ASN A 60 -6.14 53.88 12.59
CA ASN A 60 -7.19 53.73 13.59
C ASN A 60 -7.94 52.39 13.38
N GLN A 61 -8.99 52.17 14.17
CA GLN A 61 -9.82 50.97 14.13
C GLN A 61 -10.55 50.74 12.77
N THR A 62 -10.56 51.71 11.85
CA THR A 62 -11.19 51.61 10.52
C THR A 62 -10.20 51.27 9.40
N ILE A 63 -8.92 50.99 9.71
CA ILE A 63 -7.86 50.70 8.72
C ILE A 63 -8.22 49.60 7.72
N CYS A 64 -8.89 48.53 8.18
CA CYS A 64 -9.33 47.41 7.33
C CYS A 64 -10.38 47.79 6.28
N ASN A 65 -11.07 48.92 6.47
CA ASN A 65 -12.16 49.38 5.61
C ASN A 65 -11.76 50.61 4.77
N GLN A 66 -10.73 51.34 5.20
CA GLN A 66 -10.32 52.59 4.57
C GLN A 66 -9.21 52.39 3.52
N TYR A 67 -8.39 51.36 3.68
CA TYR A 67 -7.22 51.16 2.83
C TYR A 67 -7.18 49.73 2.31
N SER A 68 -7.08 49.58 0.98
CA SER A 68 -6.99 48.27 0.32
C SER A 68 -5.72 47.50 0.68
N THR A 69 -4.71 48.19 1.22
CA THR A 69 -3.44 47.58 1.68
C THR A 69 -3.65 46.54 2.79
N PHE A 70 -4.60 46.75 3.71
CA PHE A 70 -4.77 45.89 4.88
C PHE A 70 -6.09 45.12 4.81
N THR A 71 -6.02 43.79 4.72
CA THR A 71 -7.21 42.93 4.82
C THR A 71 -7.28 42.26 6.18
N CYS A 72 -8.45 42.34 6.82
CA CYS A 72 -8.66 41.82 8.16
C CYS A 72 -9.66 40.68 8.18
N THR A 73 -9.45 39.72 9.08
CA THR A 73 -10.39 38.64 9.37
C THR A 73 -11.06 38.89 10.71
N THR A 74 -12.35 38.56 10.80
CA THR A 74 -13.13 38.60 12.04
C THR A 74 -13.11 37.21 12.69
N GLY A 75 -12.66 37.11 13.95
CA GLY A 75 -12.74 35.88 14.74
C GLY A 75 -13.39 36.13 16.10
N GLY A 76 -13.59 35.06 16.89
CA GLY A 76 -14.22 35.13 18.22
C GLY A 76 -13.51 36.04 19.23
N ALA A 77 -12.27 36.46 18.95
CA ALA A 77 -11.46 37.36 19.78
C ALA A 77 -11.34 38.81 19.23
N GLY A 78 -11.96 39.15 18.09
CA GLY A 78 -11.87 40.48 17.47
C GLY A 78 -11.46 40.46 15.99
N LYS A 79 -11.25 41.67 15.41
CA LYS A 79 -10.68 41.84 14.06
C LYS A 79 -9.16 41.73 14.14
N THR A 80 -8.55 41.00 13.22
CA THR A 80 -7.09 40.84 13.14
C THR A 80 -6.60 41.00 11.70
N ILE A 81 -5.40 41.52 11.53
CA ILE A 81 -4.83 41.73 10.18
C ILE A 81 -4.30 40.41 9.64
N SER A 82 -4.80 40.04 8.46
CA SER A 82 -4.54 38.73 7.83
C SER A 82 -3.67 38.84 6.58
N THR A 83 -3.78 39.95 5.85
CA THR A 83 -3.03 40.22 4.61
C THR A 83 -2.57 41.66 4.57
N ILE A 84 -1.35 41.87 4.05
CA ILE A 84 -0.80 43.17 3.68
C ILE A 84 -0.43 43.11 2.19
N ASP A 85 -0.98 44.00 1.37
CA ASP A 85 -0.65 44.12 -0.05
C ASP A 85 -0.31 45.58 -0.37
N GLU A 86 0.99 45.87 -0.43
CA GLU A 86 1.50 47.23 -0.59
C GLU A 86 2.16 47.41 -1.96
N ASN A 87 1.64 48.37 -2.72
CA ASN A 87 2.14 48.73 -4.05
C ASN A 87 2.57 50.22 -4.11
N ASP A 88 2.83 50.84 -2.96
CA ASP A 88 3.23 52.25 -2.90
C ASP A 88 4.63 52.47 -3.49
N SER A 89 4.66 53.49 -4.33
CA SER A 89 5.81 54.00 -5.04
C SER A 89 6.78 54.81 -4.19
N THR A 90 6.73 54.79 -2.86
CA THR A 90 7.64 55.57 -1.99
C THR A 90 8.64 54.68 -1.21
N LEU A 91 8.54 53.37 -1.37
CA LEU A 91 9.19 52.35 -0.57
C LEU A 91 10.65 52.13 -1.02
N LEU A 92 11.64 52.56 -0.23
CA LEU A 92 13.08 52.44 -0.58
C LEU A 92 13.78 51.24 0.09
N GLN A 93 13.23 50.69 1.19
CA GLN A 93 13.77 49.53 1.91
C GLN A 93 12.67 48.79 2.66
N VAL A 94 12.76 47.46 2.76
CA VAL A 94 11.91 46.63 3.65
C VAL A 94 12.51 46.60 5.06
N PRO A 95 11.92 47.29 6.06
CA PRO A 95 12.35 47.21 7.46
C PRO A 95 11.93 45.90 8.17
N ILE A 96 12.59 45.63 9.31
CA ILE A 96 12.33 44.46 10.17
C ILE A 96 10.93 44.56 10.79
N MET A 97 10.05 43.61 10.49
CA MET A 97 8.67 43.68 10.97
C MET A 97 8.55 43.58 12.50
N PRO A 98 7.63 44.32 13.15
CA PRO A 98 7.24 44.05 14.53
C PRO A 98 6.58 42.68 14.65
N THR A 99 6.97 41.92 15.67
CA THR A 99 6.58 40.51 15.93
C THR A 99 5.11 40.32 16.36
N ASN A 100 4.30 41.38 16.37
CA ASN A 100 3.00 41.38 17.05
C ASN A 100 1.80 41.07 16.13
N PHE A 101 2.03 40.75 14.85
CA PHE A 101 0.98 40.31 13.95
C PHE A 101 0.67 38.83 14.16
N THR A 102 -0.32 38.53 14.99
CA THR A 102 -0.60 37.15 15.44
C THR A 102 -1.33 36.27 14.44
N LYS A 103 -1.90 36.87 13.37
CA LYS A 103 -2.65 36.16 12.33
C LYS A 103 -2.28 36.57 10.90
N LEU A 104 -1.18 37.30 10.73
CA LEU A 104 -0.72 37.72 9.41
C LEU A 104 -0.23 36.50 8.62
N SER A 105 -0.95 36.18 7.56
CA SER A 105 -0.75 34.97 6.75
C SER A 105 -0.11 35.28 5.40
N LYS A 106 -0.39 36.46 4.84
CA LYS A 106 0.05 36.84 3.49
C LYS A 106 0.62 38.24 3.46
N ILE A 107 1.76 38.39 2.80
CA ILE A 107 2.38 39.69 2.53
C ILE A 107 2.73 39.78 1.05
N SER A 108 2.38 40.88 0.42
CA SER A 108 2.76 41.25 -0.95
C SER A 108 3.30 42.67 -0.92
N MET A 109 4.48 42.86 -1.51
CA MET A 109 5.13 44.17 -1.61
C MET A 109 5.68 44.37 -3.01
N SER A 110 5.39 45.48 -3.66
CA SER A 110 6.04 45.85 -4.92
C SER A 110 6.23 47.35 -5.07
N ASN A 111 7.30 47.76 -5.75
CA ASN A 111 7.59 49.15 -6.13
C ASN A 111 8.25 49.17 -7.51
N ASP A 112 7.63 49.86 -8.45
CA ASP A 112 8.04 50.02 -9.85
C ASP A 112 8.73 51.37 -10.14
N LYS A 113 8.58 52.37 -9.27
CA LYS A 113 9.12 53.73 -9.50
C LYS A 113 10.56 53.88 -9.04
N TYR A 114 10.90 53.41 -7.85
CA TYR A 114 12.22 53.58 -7.24
C TYR A 114 12.90 52.27 -6.90
N GLU A 115 14.23 52.32 -6.91
CA GLU A 115 15.07 51.20 -6.46
C GLU A 115 14.85 50.92 -4.97
N TRP A 116 14.68 49.64 -4.62
CA TRP A 116 14.46 49.22 -3.24
C TRP A 116 15.11 47.88 -2.90
N ASN A 117 15.36 47.64 -1.62
CA ASN A 117 15.99 46.41 -1.12
C ASN A 117 15.13 45.64 -0.11
N ALA A 118 15.20 44.32 -0.19
CA ALA A 118 14.54 43.38 0.71
C ALA A 118 15.58 42.43 1.33
N ASN A 119 16.45 42.97 2.20
CA ASN A 119 17.38 42.16 2.99
C ASN A 119 16.78 41.92 4.38
N ASN A 120 16.79 40.68 4.88
CA ASN A 120 16.21 40.28 6.19
C ASN A 120 14.70 40.57 6.36
N PHE A 121 13.93 40.47 5.28
CA PHE A 121 12.49 40.71 5.28
C PHE A 121 11.73 39.78 6.23
N PHE A 122 10.87 40.33 7.09
CA PHE A 122 9.93 39.58 7.94
C PHE A 122 10.54 38.46 8.81
N ASN A 123 11.84 38.52 9.11
CA ASN A 123 12.54 37.49 9.86
C ASN A 123 11.85 37.19 11.22
N GLY A 124 11.57 35.91 11.48
CA GLY A 124 10.86 35.43 12.67
C GLY A 124 9.33 35.54 12.61
N SER A 125 8.75 35.98 11.49
CA SER A 125 7.29 36.10 11.35
C SER A 125 6.59 34.77 11.06
N ILE A 126 5.26 34.77 11.23
CA ILE A 126 4.37 33.61 11.02
C ILE A 126 3.73 33.56 9.62
N VAL A 127 4.27 34.34 8.68
CA VAL A 127 3.75 34.48 7.32
C VAL A 127 3.79 33.14 6.58
N GLN A 128 2.71 32.82 5.87
CA GLN A 128 2.58 31.61 5.05
C GLN A 128 2.81 31.88 3.56
N GLU A 129 2.49 33.08 3.08
CA GLU A 129 2.72 33.50 1.69
C GLU A 129 3.43 34.84 1.65
N LEU A 130 4.54 34.92 0.92
CA LEU A 130 5.28 36.15 0.72
C LEU A 130 5.55 36.40 -0.75
N LYS A 131 5.20 37.60 -1.23
CA LYS A 131 5.53 38.09 -2.56
C LYS A 131 6.36 39.37 -2.48
N LEU A 132 7.52 39.35 -3.12
CA LEU A 132 8.45 40.47 -3.22
C LEU A 132 8.58 40.86 -4.70
N GLY A 133 8.19 42.09 -5.02
CA GLY A 133 8.20 42.63 -6.36
C GLY A 133 7.00 42.21 -7.22
N SER A 134 7.02 42.73 -8.43
CA SER A 134 6.11 42.49 -9.53
C SER A 134 6.85 42.76 -10.85
N TYR A 135 6.25 42.47 -12.00
CA TYR A 135 6.83 42.84 -13.29
C TYR A 135 7.07 44.36 -13.36
N GLY A 136 8.27 44.77 -13.78
CA GLY A 136 8.72 46.17 -13.76
C GLY A 136 9.21 46.68 -12.40
N SER A 137 9.12 45.89 -11.31
CA SER A 137 9.57 46.32 -9.99
C SER A 137 11.08 46.51 -9.91
N LYS A 138 11.57 47.61 -9.34
CA LYS A 138 13.01 47.96 -9.24
C LYS A 138 13.68 47.39 -7.98
N LEU A 139 13.48 46.11 -7.71
CA LEU A 139 14.14 45.44 -6.58
C LEU A 139 15.64 45.27 -6.88
N THR A 140 16.51 45.97 -6.14
CA THR A 140 17.98 46.03 -6.37
C THR A 140 18.81 45.18 -5.43
N SER A 141 18.26 44.72 -4.30
CA SER A 141 18.85 43.62 -3.55
C SER A 141 17.84 42.81 -2.77
N VAL A 142 18.05 41.50 -2.76
CA VAL A 142 17.36 40.54 -1.91
C VAL A 142 18.40 39.56 -1.38
N SER A 143 18.31 39.21 -0.10
CA SER A 143 19.21 38.25 0.54
C SER A 143 18.40 37.11 1.14
N VAL A 144 18.59 35.91 0.59
CA VAL A 144 18.02 34.68 1.12
C VAL A 144 19.17 33.74 1.45
N ASN A 145 19.35 33.48 2.74
CA ASN A 145 20.39 32.61 3.29
C ASN A 145 19.96 32.12 4.69
N GLU A 146 20.84 31.36 5.35
CA GLU A 146 20.58 30.74 6.66
C GLU A 146 20.25 31.70 7.81
N THR A 147 20.49 33.01 7.66
CA THR A 147 20.18 34.01 8.71
C THR A 147 18.70 34.44 8.73
N LEU A 148 17.97 34.14 7.66
CA LEU A 148 16.54 34.41 7.55
C LEU A 148 15.75 33.20 8.09
N TYR A 149 14.77 33.42 8.96
CA TYR A 149 13.93 32.37 9.54
C TYR A 149 12.45 32.70 9.38
N LEU A 150 11.75 31.94 8.52
CA LEU A 150 10.32 32.08 8.23
C LEU A 150 9.65 30.71 8.42
N PRO A 151 9.35 30.30 9.67
CA PRO A 151 9.01 28.91 10.02
C PRO A 151 7.70 28.38 9.43
N LEU A 152 6.79 29.28 9.02
CA LEU A 152 5.48 28.91 8.50
C LEU A 152 5.31 29.20 7.01
N LEU A 153 6.34 29.70 6.33
CA LEU A 153 6.27 30.09 4.93
C LEU A 153 6.09 28.86 4.04
N LYS A 154 4.99 28.84 3.29
CA LYS A 154 4.61 27.80 2.33
C LYS A 154 4.86 28.22 0.90
N LYS A 155 4.67 29.50 0.58
CA LYS A 155 4.89 30.07 -0.76
C LYS A 155 5.77 31.31 -0.70
N LEU A 156 6.78 31.35 -1.56
CA LEU A 156 7.65 32.52 -1.76
C LEU A 156 7.70 32.90 -3.23
N THR A 157 7.38 34.16 -3.52
CA THR A 157 7.45 34.74 -4.85
C THR A 157 8.44 35.91 -4.88
N ILE A 158 9.39 35.91 -5.82
CA ILE A 158 10.39 36.97 -5.99
C ILE A 158 10.44 37.42 -7.45
N PHE A 159 10.16 38.70 -7.71
CA PHE A 159 10.37 39.36 -9.00
C PHE A 159 11.54 40.33 -8.89
N SER A 160 12.49 40.27 -9.82
CA SER A 160 13.69 41.13 -9.76
C SER A 160 14.22 41.54 -11.13
N ASN A 161 14.75 42.76 -11.26
CA ASN A 161 15.26 43.28 -12.53
C ASN A 161 16.73 43.75 -12.50
N ASN A 162 17.37 43.97 -11.34
CA ASN A 162 18.78 44.41 -11.26
C ASN A 162 19.38 44.22 -9.86
N VAL A 163 19.60 42.98 -9.43
CA VAL A 163 20.14 42.72 -8.08
C VAL A 163 21.64 42.48 -8.06
N ASN A 164 22.32 43.12 -7.09
CA ASN A 164 23.75 42.94 -6.84
C ASN A 164 24.11 41.55 -6.27
N ASN A 165 23.18 40.87 -5.58
CA ASN A 165 23.34 39.51 -5.05
C ASN A 165 22.90 38.46 -6.09
N LYS A 166 23.85 37.69 -6.63
CA LYS A 166 23.58 36.73 -7.72
C LYS A 166 23.20 35.32 -7.25
N GLN A 167 23.06 35.09 -5.95
CA GLN A 167 22.77 33.77 -5.37
C GLN A 167 21.78 33.87 -4.21
N LEU A 168 20.76 33.00 -4.24
CA LEU A 168 19.78 32.81 -3.17
C LEU A 168 19.82 31.36 -2.69
N VAL A 169 19.92 31.17 -1.38
CA VAL A 169 20.09 29.86 -0.74
C VAL A 169 18.90 29.58 0.19
N PHE A 170 18.10 28.59 -0.17
CA PHE A 170 16.93 28.16 0.58
C PHE A 170 17.26 26.89 1.35
N THR A 171 17.25 26.97 2.68
CA THR A 171 17.56 25.83 3.55
C THR A 171 16.37 25.50 4.46
N PRO A 172 16.27 24.25 4.97
CA PRO A 172 15.25 23.89 5.94
C PRO A 172 15.34 24.70 7.24
N SER A 173 16.55 25.15 7.62
CA SER A 173 16.75 26.01 8.79
C SER A 173 16.06 27.36 8.63
N SER A 174 15.98 27.87 7.39
CA SER A 174 15.35 29.15 7.06
C SER A 174 13.87 29.01 6.72
N PHE A 175 13.52 27.97 5.98
CA PHE A 175 12.18 27.76 5.44
C PHE A 175 11.74 26.28 5.57
N PRO A 176 11.41 25.81 6.78
CA PRO A 176 11.10 24.41 7.01
C PRO A 176 9.81 23.93 6.31
N LYS A 177 8.91 24.85 5.92
CA LYS A 177 7.60 24.52 5.31
C LYS A 177 7.43 24.98 3.86
N LEU A 178 8.50 25.45 3.20
CA LEU A 178 8.42 26.01 1.85
C LEU A 178 8.10 24.94 0.81
N GLY A 179 6.91 25.03 0.21
CA GLY A 179 6.41 24.09 -0.79
C GLY A 179 6.34 24.63 -2.21
N ASP A 180 6.12 25.94 -2.37
CA ASP A 180 5.99 26.61 -3.67
C ASP A 180 6.97 27.78 -3.79
N LEU A 181 7.86 27.73 -4.78
CA LEU A 181 8.84 28.77 -5.08
C LEU A 181 8.61 29.34 -6.48
N GLU A 182 8.39 30.65 -6.55
CA GLU A 182 8.15 31.38 -7.79
C GLU A 182 9.20 32.50 -7.93
N CYS A 183 10.01 32.45 -8.98
CA CYS A 183 11.08 33.42 -9.20
C CYS A 183 11.02 33.96 -10.62
N SER A 184 11.19 35.26 -10.80
CA SER A 184 11.24 35.88 -12.12
C SER A 184 12.33 36.93 -12.16
N SER A 185 13.11 36.93 -13.24
CA SER A 185 14.16 37.92 -13.47
C SER A 185 14.11 38.52 -14.86
N GLU A 186 14.41 39.82 -14.94
CA GLU A 186 14.44 40.62 -16.16
C GLU A 186 15.83 41.25 -16.37
N GLY A 187 16.11 41.79 -17.56
CA GLY A 187 17.35 42.48 -17.88
C GLY A 187 18.54 41.57 -18.18
N ASN A 188 19.75 42.08 -17.91
CA ASN A 188 21.01 41.34 -18.11
C ASN A 188 21.56 40.81 -16.78
N SER A 189 20.76 40.00 -16.09
CA SER A 189 21.06 39.44 -14.78
C SER A 189 21.35 37.93 -14.85
N SER A 190 22.22 37.41 -13.99
CA SER A 190 22.46 35.98 -13.85
C SER A 190 22.25 35.55 -12.41
N TRP A 191 21.31 34.65 -12.18
CA TRP A 191 20.86 34.20 -10.87
C TRP A 191 21.21 32.74 -10.61
N THR A 192 21.47 32.41 -9.35
CA THR A 192 21.60 31.05 -8.87
C THR A 192 20.66 30.83 -7.68
N TYR A 193 19.74 29.89 -7.81
CA TYR A 193 18.82 29.48 -6.76
C TYR A 193 19.29 28.11 -6.26
N SER A 194 19.82 28.05 -5.04
CA SER A 194 20.27 26.82 -4.39
C SER A 194 19.24 26.39 -3.36
N VAL A 195 18.49 25.32 -3.65
CA VAL A 195 17.41 24.81 -2.82
C VAL A 195 17.83 23.51 -2.13
N ASN A 196 17.82 23.53 -0.81
CA ASN A 196 17.98 22.38 0.07
C ASN A 196 16.69 22.12 0.91
N CYS A 197 15.58 22.77 0.57
CA CYS A 197 14.29 22.52 1.20
C CYS A 197 13.69 21.23 0.65
N THR A 198 13.63 20.17 1.46
CA THR A 198 13.00 18.89 1.08
C THR A 198 11.47 19.00 0.95
N THR A 199 10.86 20.05 1.48
CA THR A 199 9.41 20.28 1.40
C THR A 199 8.95 20.90 0.08
N LEU A 200 9.88 21.33 -0.79
CA LEU A 200 9.55 21.97 -2.06
C LEU A 200 8.92 20.95 -3.02
N TYR A 201 7.68 21.23 -3.45
CA TYR A 201 6.95 20.39 -4.41
C TYR A 201 6.62 21.12 -5.71
N ARG A 202 6.76 22.45 -5.76
CA ARG A 202 6.53 23.26 -6.97
C ARG A 202 7.60 24.33 -7.14
N ALA A 203 8.13 24.44 -8.37
CA ALA A 203 9.03 25.51 -8.77
C ALA A 203 8.56 26.15 -10.07
N TYR A 204 8.45 27.48 -10.07
CA TYR A 204 8.20 28.29 -11.25
C TYR A 204 9.33 29.30 -11.39
N LEU A 205 10.06 29.27 -12.51
CA LEU A 205 11.15 30.20 -12.79
C LEU A 205 10.93 30.83 -14.17
N SER A 206 11.08 32.15 -14.27
CA SER A 206 10.96 32.89 -15.54
C SER A 206 12.12 33.86 -15.73
N ALA A 207 12.96 33.61 -16.74
CA ALA A 207 14.13 34.42 -17.10
C ALA A 207 13.85 35.20 -18.39
N LEU A 208 13.43 36.46 -18.25
CA LEU A 208 13.04 37.33 -19.35
C LEU A 208 14.24 38.06 -19.97
N GLU A 209 14.06 38.53 -21.21
CA GLU A 209 15.06 39.26 -22.00
C GLU A 209 16.40 38.51 -22.15
N SER A 210 17.50 39.08 -21.64
CA SER A 210 18.84 38.48 -21.66
C SER A 210 19.24 37.82 -20.34
N SER A 211 18.28 37.65 -19.41
CA SER A 211 18.55 37.10 -18.10
C SER A 211 18.91 35.61 -18.20
N HIS A 212 19.61 35.09 -17.19
CA HIS A 212 19.92 33.68 -17.05
C HIS A 212 19.69 33.24 -15.61
N MET A 213 19.01 32.11 -15.41
CA MET A 213 18.88 31.51 -14.08
C MET A 213 19.49 30.11 -14.04
N HIS A 214 20.14 29.80 -12.92
CA HIS A 214 20.54 28.45 -12.57
C HIS A 214 19.74 27.98 -11.36
N PHE A 215 18.96 26.91 -11.51
CA PHE A 215 18.18 26.29 -10.45
C PHE A 215 18.84 24.98 -9.99
N SER A 216 19.39 24.96 -8.78
CA SER A 216 20.00 23.78 -8.19
C SER A 216 19.13 23.29 -7.04
N ILE A 217 18.65 22.06 -7.12
CA ILE A 217 17.93 21.39 -6.03
C ILE A 217 18.74 20.18 -5.56
N GLN A 218 18.92 20.05 -4.24
CA GLN A 218 19.71 18.96 -3.67
C GLN A 218 18.97 17.62 -3.72
N ASP A 219 17.67 17.63 -3.41
CA ASP A 219 16.80 16.45 -3.44
C ASP A 219 15.50 16.77 -4.21
N PRO A 220 15.37 16.31 -5.48
CA PRO A 220 14.19 16.56 -6.30
C PRO A 220 13.03 15.58 -6.03
N SER A 221 13.15 14.63 -5.10
CA SER A 221 12.19 13.53 -4.93
C SER A 221 10.75 13.99 -4.64
N ASN A 222 10.56 15.12 -3.95
CA ASN A 222 9.24 15.68 -3.63
C ASN A 222 8.66 16.63 -4.68
N MET A 223 9.42 16.94 -5.75
CA MET A 223 8.95 17.83 -6.82
C MET A 223 7.79 17.20 -7.57
N SER A 224 6.67 17.92 -7.63
CA SER A 224 5.44 17.55 -8.36
C SER A 224 5.21 18.38 -9.63
N SER A 225 5.69 19.62 -9.66
CA SER A 225 5.55 20.51 -10.81
C SER A 225 6.78 21.41 -10.99
N ILE A 226 7.28 21.48 -12.21
CA ILE A 226 8.37 22.37 -12.62
C ILE A 226 7.93 23.14 -13.86
N THR A 227 8.05 24.46 -13.80
CA THR A 227 7.83 25.35 -14.93
C THR A 227 9.03 26.27 -15.07
N PHE A 228 9.71 26.18 -16.22
CA PHE A 228 10.83 27.02 -16.59
C PHE A 228 10.49 27.80 -17.86
N ASP A 229 10.52 29.11 -17.77
CA ASP A 229 10.28 30.00 -18.90
C ASP A 229 11.53 30.85 -19.17
N GLY A 230 12.05 30.82 -20.40
CA GLY A 230 13.25 31.55 -20.78
C GLY A 230 14.56 30.80 -20.52
N ASN A 231 15.66 31.53 -20.37
CA ASN A 231 17.01 30.96 -20.32
C ASN A 231 17.36 30.42 -18.91
N ILE A 232 16.96 29.18 -18.66
CA ILE A 232 17.12 28.52 -17.35
C ILE A 232 17.93 27.23 -17.51
N THR A 233 18.95 27.07 -16.67
CA THR A 233 19.66 25.81 -16.48
C THR A 233 19.28 25.22 -15.12
N TRP A 234 19.27 23.89 -14.99
CA TRP A 234 18.97 23.26 -13.71
C TRP A 234 19.87 22.07 -13.39
N SER A 235 19.96 21.74 -12.11
CA SER A 235 20.71 20.60 -11.59
C SER A 235 19.98 19.97 -10.39
N PRO A 236 19.88 18.64 -10.30
CA PRO A 236 20.34 17.66 -11.29
C PRO A 236 19.46 17.68 -12.55
N SER A 237 20.06 17.49 -13.71
CA SER A 237 19.31 17.57 -14.98
C SER A 237 18.61 16.26 -15.37
N ASP A 238 18.97 15.15 -14.72
CA ASP A 238 18.38 13.83 -14.97
C ASP A 238 16.96 13.75 -14.41
N LEU A 239 15.98 13.72 -15.33
CA LEU A 239 14.56 13.66 -14.99
C LEU A 239 14.19 12.36 -14.23
N GLY A 240 14.99 11.30 -14.32
CA GLY A 240 14.77 10.07 -13.56
C GLY A 240 14.78 10.25 -12.04
N LEU A 241 15.41 11.32 -11.53
CA LEU A 241 15.48 11.63 -10.09
C LEU A 241 14.20 12.29 -9.56
N TYR A 242 13.33 12.79 -10.44
CA TYR A 242 12.14 13.56 -10.09
C TYR A 242 10.91 12.63 -9.93
N TYR A 243 10.96 11.68 -8.99
CA TYR A 243 10.01 10.56 -8.92
C TYR A 243 8.54 10.96 -8.80
N ASN A 244 8.23 12.07 -8.12
CA ASN A 244 6.87 12.56 -7.92
C ASN A 244 6.41 13.59 -8.96
N LEU A 245 7.21 13.86 -10.00
CA LEU A 245 6.91 14.90 -10.97
C LEU A 245 5.72 14.52 -11.85
N LEU A 246 4.68 15.34 -11.79
CA LEU A 246 3.45 15.21 -12.58
C LEU A 246 3.47 16.14 -13.79
N ASN A 247 4.01 17.35 -13.64
CA ASN A 247 4.06 18.37 -14.69
C ASN A 247 5.48 18.92 -14.89
N LEU A 248 5.96 18.87 -16.13
CA LEU A 248 7.20 19.52 -16.55
C LEU A 248 6.92 20.42 -17.75
N GLU A 249 7.19 21.71 -17.60
CA GLU A 249 7.02 22.72 -18.64
C GLU A 249 8.30 23.53 -18.82
N ILE A 250 8.81 23.58 -20.05
CA ILE A 250 10.02 24.32 -20.42
C ILE A 250 9.73 25.16 -21.67
N THR A 251 9.51 26.46 -21.50
CA THR A 251 9.20 27.40 -22.59
C THR A 251 10.35 28.36 -22.84
N ALA A 252 10.47 28.86 -24.07
CA ALA A 252 11.45 29.90 -24.45
C ALA A 252 12.92 29.60 -24.06
N SER A 253 13.29 28.32 -23.93
CA SER A 253 14.63 27.93 -23.48
C SER A 253 15.68 28.22 -24.56
N LYS A 254 16.74 28.95 -24.20
CA LYS A 254 17.80 29.26 -25.16
C LYS A 254 18.69 28.03 -25.36
N LYS A 255 18.51 27.34 -26.49
CA LYS A 255 19.44 26.36 -27.09
C LYS A 255 19.72 25.10 -26.25
N LEU A 256 18.69 24.31 -25.95
CA LEU A 256 18.89 22.89 -25.65
C LEU A 256 19.11 22.13 -26.97
N ASN A 257 20.34 21.68 -27.22
CA ASN A 257 20.72 20.89 -28.40
C ASN A 257 20.79 19.38 -28.12
N THR A 258 20.61 18.98 -26.87
CA THR A 258 20.60 17.58 -26.40
C THR A 258 19.63 17.46 -25.24
N TYR A 259 19.00 16.28 -25.08
CA TYR A 259 18.17 16.00 -23.91
C TYR A 259 19.07 15.69 -22.72
N PRO A 260 18.92 16.40 -21.59
CA PRO A 260 19.80 16.21 -20.44
C PRO A 260 19.37 15.04 -19.53
N PHE A 261 18.54 14.12 -20.06
CA PHE A 261 17.94 13.00 -19.33
C PHE A 261 17.93 11.73 -20.19
N SER A 262 17.95 10.58 -19.51
CA SER A 262 17.91 9.24 -20.14
C SER A 262 16.68 8.43 -19.78
N LYS A 263 15.87 8.90 -18.82
CA LYS A 263 14.64 8.27 -18.34
C LYS A 263 13.58 9.35 -18.07
N TRP A 264 12.32 8.96 -18.24
CA TRP A 264 11.18 9.80 -17.86
C TRP A 264 10.85 9.62 -16.37
N PRO A 265 10.34 10.66 -15.69
CA PRO A 265 9.72 10.50 -14.38
C PRO A 265 8.53 9.53 -14.44
N PRO A 266 8.38 8.58 -13.49
CA PRO A 266 7.41 7.49 -13.60
C PRO A 266 5.96 7.93 -13.41
N LYS A 267 5.72 9.10 -12.79
CA LYS A 267 4.38 9.67 -12.57
C LYS A 267 4.04 10.83 -13.51
N LEU A 268 4.87 11.11 -14.51
CA LEU A 268 4.69 12.27 -15.37
C LEU A 268 3.36 12.18 -16.13
N GLU A 269 2.50 13.19 -15.96
CA GLU A 269 1.20 13.29 -16.63
C GLU A 269 1.21 14.33 -17.75
N SER A 270 2.02 15.38 -17.62
CA SER A 270 2.12 16.48 -18.58
C SER A 270 3.58 16.84 -18.84
N PHE A 271 3.96 16.88 -20.12
CA PHE A 271 5.26 17.29 -20.61
C PHE A 271 5.11 18.33 -21.72
N THR A 272 5.69 19.50 -21.50
CA THR A 272 5.72 20.60 -22.47
C THR A 272 7.14 21.10 -22.63
N ILE A 273 7.61 21.16 -23.88
CA ILE A 273 8.85 21.85 -24.22
C ILE A 273 8.68 22.61 -25.53
N GLU A 274 9.09 23.88 -25.54
CA GLU A 274 8.95 24.75 -26.71
C GLU A 274 10.25 25.49 -27.01
N SER A 275 10.38 25.97 -28.26
CA SER A 275 11.52 26.78 -28.72
C SER A 275 12.87 26.06 -28.72
N LEU A 276 12.89 24.74 -28.93
CA LEU A 276 14.13 24.00 -29.20
C LEU A 276 14.68 24.29 -30.61
N ILE A 277 15.95 23.96 -30.85
CA ILE A 277 16.62 24.17 -32.14
C ILE A 277 17.42 22.91 -32.50
N ASP A 278 17.26 22.43 -33.74
CA ASP A 278 18.04 21.35 -34.35
C ASP A 278 18.08 20.04 -33.54
N ILE A 279 16.93 19.60 -33.01
CA ILE A 279 16.82 18.39 -32.19
C ILE A 279 15.76 17.43 -32.73
N SER A 280 15.98 16.12 -32.61
CA SER A 280 15.00 15.08 -32.96
C SER A 280 14.24 14.62 -31.72
N ILE A 281 12.99 14.15 -31.86
CA ILE A 281 12.22 13.54 -30.76
C ILE A 281 13.04 12.42 -30.09
N PRO A 282 13.12 12.34 -28.75
CA PRO A 282 13.95 11.37 -28.05
C PRO A 282 13.43 9.95 -28.29
N LEU A 283 14.33 9.00 -28.55
CA LEU A 283 14.00 7.58 -28.75
C LEU A 283 13.83 6.83 -27.41
N ILE A 284 13.20 7.47 -26.43
CA ILE A 284 12.92 6.91 -25.11
C ILE A 284 11.40 6.74 -25.01
N PRO A 285 10.87 5.51 -24.84
CA PRO A 285 9.43 5.29 -24.74
C PRO A 285 8.77 6.19 -23.69
N LEU A 286 7.67 6.84 -24.05
CA LEU A 286 6.94 7.71 -23.13
C LEU A 286 6.29 6.87 -22.02
N PRO A 287 6.18 7.41 -20.79
CA PRO A 287 5.55 6.70 -19.68
C PRO A 287 4.04 6.58 -19.91
N SER A 288 3.44 5.48 -19.45
CA SER A 288 2.00 5.21 -19.60
C SER A 288 1.10 6.13 -18.78
N THR A 289 1.67 6.93 -17.89
CA THR A 289 0.97 7.97 -17.12
C THR A 289 0.79 9.26 -17.91
N LEU A 290 1.52 9.45 -19.02
CA LEU A 290 1.57 10.71 -19.76
C LEU A 290 0.30 10.92 -20.57
N LYS A 291 -0.46 11.98 -20.23
CA LYS A 291 -1.70 12.38 -20.88
C LYS A 291 -1.48 13.53 -21.86
N PHE A 292 -0.50 14.39 -21.61
CA PHE A 292 -0.21 15.55 -22.45
C PHE A 292 1.27 15.59 -22.82
N PHE A 293 1.57 15.54 -24.11
CA PHE A 293 2.92 15.64 -24.66
C PHE A 293 2.96 16.75 -25.71
N LYS A 294 3.73 17.80 -25.43
CA LYS A 294 3.88 18.96 -26.31
C LYS A 294 5.34 19.26 -26.59
N MET A 295 5.68 19.29 -27.87
CA MET A 295 6.98 19.69 -28.41
C MET A 295 6.81 20.66 -29.59
N SER A 296 5.89 21.62 -29.49
CA SER A 296 5.60 22.56 -30.57
C SER A 296 6.70 23.62 -30.71
N SER A 297 6.75 24.28 -31.88
CA SER A 297 7.61 25.45 -32.12
C SER A 297 9.09 25.21 -31.79
N SER A 298 9.61 24.02 -32.08
CA SER A 298 10.89 23.50 -31.55
C SER A 298 11.90 23.09 -32.63
N SER A 299 11.71 23.54 -33.88
CA SER A 299 12.55 23.20 -35.04
C SER A 299 12.94 21.72 -35.08
N LEU A 300 12.00 20.83 -34.76
CA LEU A 300 12.27 19.40 -34.67
C LEU A 300 12.66 18.85 -36.04
N GLN A 301 13.71 18.01 -36.09
CA GLN A 301 14.19 17.38 -37.32
C GLN A 301 13.94 15.87 -37.34
N GLY A 302 13.95 15.28 -38.54
CA GLY A 302 13.89 13.84 -38.76
C GLY A 302 12.46 13.32 -38.97
N THR A 303 12.23 12.06 -38.62
CA THR A 303 10.93 11.39 -38.74
C THR A 303 10.30 11.14 -37.38
N ILE A 304 8.98 11.25 -37.26
CA ILE A 304 8.23 10.90 -36.04
C ILE A 304 8.47 9.42 -35.66
N PRO A 305 9.06 9.13 -34.48
CA PRO A 305 9.32 7.77 -34.03
C PRO A 305 8.07 7.17 -33.39
N THR A 306 7.15 6.66 -34.19
CA THR A 306 5.80 6.21 -33.75
C THR A 306 5.81 5.24 -32.56
N GLN A 307 6.83 4.38 -32.46
CA GLN A 307 7.00 3.43 -31.36
C GLN A 307 7.15 4.09 -29.97
N VAL A 308 7.67 5.32 -29.91
CA VAL A 308 7.86 6.08 -28.66
C VAL A 308 6.51 6.41 -27.98
N PHE A 309 5.43 6.49 -28.78
CA PHE A 309 4.09 6.87 -28.34
C PHE A 309 3.16 5.66 -28.10
N SER A 310 3.68 4.43 -28.21
CA SER A 310 2.88 3.20 -28.11
C SER A 310 2.25 2.99 -26.73
N ASN A 311 2.93 3.44 -25.67
CA ASN A 311 2.52 3.27 -24.28
C ASN A 311 1.51 4.33 -23.78
N LEU A 312 1.17 5.34 -24.59
CA LEU A 312 0.27 6.40 -24.14
C LEU A 312 -1.17 5.88 -23.94
N PRO A 313 -1.87 6.33 -22.89
CA PRO A 313 -3.26 6.01 -22.66
C PRO A 313 -4.16 6.60 -23.75
N ALA A 314 -5.37 6.06 -23.89
CA ALA A 314 -6.37 6.66 -24.77
C ALA A 314 -6.74 8.07 -24.30
N ASN A 315 -7.13 8.95 -25.23
CA ASN A 315 -7.33 10.38 -25.03
C ASN A 315 -6.03 11.19 -24.74
N SER A 316 -4.83 10.62 -24.86
CA SER A 316 -3.60 11.42 -24.77
C SER A 316 -3.49 12.46 -25.88
N HIS A 317 -2.93 13.61 -25.55
CA HIS A 317 -2.70 14.73 -26.46
C HIS A 317 -1.24 14.75 -26.91
N ILE A 318 -1.03 14.77 -28.22
CA ILE A 318 0.28 14.83 -28.86
C ILE A 318 0.33 16.10 -29.71
N ASP A 319 1.09 17.10 -29.26
CA ASP A 319 1.29 18.35 -29.96
C ASP A 319 2.73 18.49 -30.46
N LEU A 320 2.88 18.45 -31.78
CA LEU A 320 4.12 18.54 -32.53
C LEU A 320 4.07 19.71 -33.53
N SER A 321 3.13 20.64 -33.38
CA SER A 321 2.90 21.69 -34.38
C SER A 321 4.09 22.66 -34.52
N SER A 322 4.16 23.38 -35.63
CA SER A 322 5.18 24.40 -35.90
C SER A 322 6.60 23.84 -35.87
N ASN A 323 6.78 22.66 -36.47
CA ASN A 323 8.06 21.98 -36.67
C ASN A 323 8.21 21.61 -38.16
N PRO A 324 8.60 22.57 -39.02
CA PRO A 324 8.52 22.40 -40.47
C PRO A 324 9.46 21.32 -41.02
N ASP A 325 10.53 20.95 -40.31
CA ASP A 325 11.47 19.90 -40.71
C ASP A 325 11.13 18.51 -40.14
N LEU A 326 10.04 18.40 -39.36
CA LEU A 326 9.58 17.14 -38.81
C LEU A 326 8.70 16.42 -39.82
N SER A 327 9.14 15.24 -40.24
CA SER A 327 8.48 14.44 -41.28
C SER A 327 8.00 13.08 -40.75
N GLY A 328 7.43 12.24 -41.62
CA GLY A 328 7.00 10.88 -41.28
C GLY A 328 5.53 10.62 -41.61
N THR A 329 5.02 9.50 -41.10
CA THR A 329 3.64 9.02 -41.31
C THR A 329 2.96 8.75 -39.98
N ILE A 330 1.63 8.89 -39.94
CA ILE A 330 0.82 8.63 -38.75
C ILE A 330 0.12 7.27 -38.90
N PRO A 331 0.28 6.32 -37.95
CA PRO A 331 -0.34 5.00 -38.06
C PRO A 331 -1.79 4.99 -37.51
N ASP A 332 -2.61 4.04 -37.96
CA ASP A 332 -4.01 3.89 -37.53
C ASP A 332 -4.17 3.71 -36.01
N SER A 333 -3.19 3.09 -35.35
CA SER A 333 -3.16 2.94 -33.88
C SER A 333 -3.21 4.26 -33.11
N TRP A 334 -2.98 5.40 -33.76
CA TRP A 334 -3.06 6.73 -33.15
C TRP A 334 -4.48 7.32 -33.15
N CYS A 335 -5.48 6.64 -33.73
CA CYS A 335 -6.88 7.05 -33.68
C CYS A 335 -7.44 7.19 -32.25
N LYS A 336 -6.74 6.71 -31.23
CA LYS A 336 -7.08 6.90 -29.81
C LYS A 336 -6.50 8.18 -29.17
N TYR A 337 -5.70 8.97 -29.90
CA TYR A 337 -4.99 10.16 -29.41
C TYR A 337 -5.51 11.45 -30.07
N HIS A 338 -5.40 12.59 -29.39
CA HIS A 338 -5.54 13.92 -30.00
C HIS A 338 -4.21 14.32 -30.65
N LEU A 339 -4.23 14.84 -31.87
CA LEU A 339 -3.02 15.03 -32.68
C LEU A 339 -2.91 16.44 -33.28
N PHE A 340 -1.88 17.19 -32.90
CA PHE A 340 -1.61 18.52 -33.43
C PHE A 340 -0.28 18.51 -34.19
N ILE A 341 -0.35 18.66 -35.51
CA ILE A 341 0.80 18.55 -36.44
C ILE A 341 0.75 19.65 -37.52
N LEU A 342 0.08 20.78 -37.24
CA LEU A 342 0.08 21.95 -38.11
C LEU A 342 1.51 22.45 -38.34
N ASP A 343 1.83 22.95 -39.53
CA ASP A 343 3.15 23.45 -39.91
C ASP A 343 4.26 22.39 -39.71
N THR A 344 4.04 21.17 -40.19
CA THR A 344 5.03 20.07 -40.20
C THR A 344 5.23 19.50 -41.61
N ALA A 345 6.34 18.79 -41.84
CA ALA A 345 6.62 18.06 -43.09
C ALA A 345 6.10 16.61 -43.06
N VAL A 346 5.09 16.29 -42.24
CA VAL A 346 4.44 14.97 -42.23
C VAL A 346 3.82 14.71 -43.62
N ILE A 347 4.16 13.58 -44.22
CA ILE A 347 3.78 13.22 -45.59
C ILE A 347 2.94 11.94 -45.58
N GLY A 348 1.90 11.91 -46.41
CA GLY A 348 1.05 10.73 -46.60
C GLY A 348 -0.38 10.92 -46.09
N PRO A 349 -1.29 10.00 -46.44
CA PRO A 349 -2.65 10.05 -45.94
C PRO A 349 -2.66 9.85 -44.42
N LEU A 350 -3.46 10.65 -43.72
CA LEU A 350 -3.78 10.38 -42.32
C LEU A 350 -4.73 9.17 -42.23
N PRO A 351 -4.74 8.45 -41.10
CA PRO A 351 -5.78 7.48 -40.79
C PRO A 351 -7.18 8.07 -40.97
N ASP A 352 -8.12 7.23 -41.41
CA ASP A 352 -9.50 7.65 -41.71
C ASP A 352 -10.16 8.39 -40.54
N CYS A 353 -9.90 7.97 -39.30
CA CYS A 353 -10.42 8.62 -38.09
C CYS A 353 -10.08 10.12 -38.01
N PHE A 354 -8.88 10.51 -38.43
CA PHE A 354 -8.45 11.90 -38.42
C PHE A 354 -9.06 12.69 -39.59
N TYR A 355 -9.20 12.10 -40.78
CA TYR A 355 -9.96 12.75 -41.85
C TYR A 355 -11.45 12.88 -41.52
N CYS A 356 -12.01 11.89 -40.83
CA CYS A 356 -13.32 11.90 -40.19
C CYS A 356 -13.46 12.98 -39.10
N SER A 357 -12.37 13.61 -38.64
CA SER A 357 -12.38 14.70 -37.66
C SER A 357 -11.56 15.93 -38.07
N ILE A 358 -11.15 16.07 -39.34
CA ILE A 358 -10.28 17.16 -39.85
C ILE A 358 -10.75 18.61 -39.60
N ASN A 359 -12.02 18.80 -39.23
CA ASN A 359 -12.62 20.10 -38.93
C ASN A 359 -12.81 20.33 -37.42
N ASP A 360 -12.51 19.32 -36.59
CA ASP A 360 -12.55 19.36 -35.14
C ASP A 360 -11.15 19.67 -34.64
N THR A 361 -10.89 20.95 -34.38
CA THR A 361 -9.59 21.46 -33.93
C THR A 361 -9.21 20.99 -32.53
N LEU A 362 -10.11 20.34 -31.78
CA LEU A 362 -9.78 19.71 -30.50
C LEU A 362 -9.27 18.28 -30.69
N ALA A 363 -9.65 17.62 -31.78
CA ALA A 363 -9.17 16.27 -32.11
C ALA A 363 -7.89 16.31 -32.95
N ILE A 364 -7.86 17.17 -33.97
CA ILE A 364 -6.72 17.30 -34.88
C ILE A 364 -6.53 18.71 -35.43
N THR A 365 -5.27 19.13 -35.55
CA THR A 365 -4.87 20.32 -36.32
C THR A 365 -3.73 19.96 -37.27
N THR A 366 -3.88 20.20 -38.58
CA THR A 366 -2.92 19.79 -39.62
C THR A 366 -3.10 20.60 -40.91
N ASP A 367 -2.07 20.67 -41.75
CA ASP A 367 -2.14 21.21 -43.13
C ASP A 367 -2.61 20.17 -44.15
N LEU A 368 -2.67 18.89 -43.77
CA LEU A 368 -3.08 17.81 -44.66
C LEU A 368 -4.59 17.90 -44.94
N VAL A 369 -4.94 17.96 -46.22
CA VAL A 369 -6.33 18.00 -46.66
C VAL A 369 -6.83 16.58 -46.93
N ALA A 370 -8.09 16.30 -46.57
CA ALA A 370 -8.73 15.05 -46.92
C ALA A 370 -8.74 14.84 -48.45
N PRO A 371 -8.54 13.60 -48.94
CA PRO A 371 -8.66 13.29 -50.36
C PRO A 371 -10.02 13.73 -50.93
N SER A 372 -10.06 14.19 -52.18
CA SER A 372 -11.26 14.81 -52.78
C SER A 372 -12.52 13.93 -52.82
N ASN A 373 -12.36 12.60 -52.76
CA ASN A 373 -13.45 11.63 -52.72
C ASN A 373 -13.52 10.87 -51.38
N PHE A 374 -12.88 11.39 -50.33
CA PHE A 374 -12.91 10.76 -49.02
C PHE A 374 -14.33 10.82 -48.44
N VAL A 375 -14.85 9.66 -48.04
CA VAL A 375 -16.11 9.52 -47.31
C VAL A 375 -15.78 8.85 -45.99
N CYS A 376 -16.17 9.49 -44.89
CA CYS A 376 -15.94 8.93 -43.57
C CYS A 376 -16.80 7.66 -43.37
N ASP A 377 -16.15 6.52 -43.14
CA ASP A 377 -16.81 5.26 -42.77
C ASP A 377 -17.17 5.26 -41.27
N PHE A 378 -18.14 6.09 -40.90
CA PHE A 378 -18.70 6.15 -39.55
C PHE A 378 -19.61 4.94 -39.31
N GLN A 379 -19.37 4.17 -38.24
CA GLN A 379 -20.15 2.98 -37.93
C GLN A 379 -20.48 2.89 -36.44
N ILE A 380 -21.72 2.46 -36.15
CA ILE A 380 -22.18 2.08 -34.81
C ILE A 380 -22.51 0.58 -34.86
N TYR A 381 -21.85 -0.21 -34.02
CA TYR A 381 -22.04 -1.66 -34.02
C TYR A 381 -23.36 -2.08 -33.39
N ASN A 382 -23.79 -1.37 -32.34
CA ASN A 382 -25.06 -1.63 -31.66
C ASN A 382 -25.74 -0.31 -31.26
N LYS A 383 -26.98 -0.14 -31.67
CA LYS A 383 -27.82 1.00 -31.28
C LYS A 383 -28.58 0.78 -29.97
N THR A 384 -28.49 -0.40 -29.37
CA THR A 384 -29.02 -0.64 -28.02
C THR A 384 -27.96 -0.27 -26.99
N ILE A 385 -28.26 0.72 -26.15
CA ILE A 385 -27.38 1.15 -25.08
C ILE A 385 -27.98 0.66 -23.77
N ILE A 386 -27.28 -0.29 -23.13
CA ILE A 386 -27.62 -0.74 -21.78
C ILE A 386 -27.04 0.28 -20.82
N VAL A 387 -27.92 0.98 -20.10
CA VAL A 387 -27.54 2.00 -19.13
C VAL A 387 -27.63 1.39 -17.74
N LEU A 388 -26.48 1.28 -17.07
CA LEU A 388 -26.37 0.85 -15.69
C LEU A 388 -26.06 2.08 -14.83
N PHE A 389 -26.94 2.38 -13.86
CA PHE A 389 -26.75 3.49 -12.91
C PHE A 389 -26.51 4.87 -13.53
N GLY A 390 -27.08 5.13 -14.72
CA GLY A 390 -26.96 6.41 -15.42
C GLY A 390 -25.81 6.46 -16.44
N GLU A 391 -25.09 5.35 -16.66
CA GLU A 391 -24.02 5.28 -17.67
C GLU A 391 -24.20 4.06 -18.59
N GLY A 392 -24.06 4.26 -19.91
CA GLY A 392 -24.05 3.20 -20.90
C GLY A 392 -22.85 3.30 -21.84
N ARG A 393 -22.49 2.21 -22.54
CA ARG A 393 -21.36 2.21 -23.48
C ARG A 393 -21.83 2.10 -24.92
N ILE A 394 -21.20 2.87 -25.81
CA ILE A 394 -21.42 2.84 -27.26
C ILE A 394 -20.14 2.36 -27.93
N TYR A 395 -20.29 1.36 -28.81
CA TYR A 395 -19.18 0.77 -29.57
C TYR A 395 -19.35 1.04 -31.06
N GLY A 396 -18.27 1.38 -31.73
CA GLY A 396 -18.29 1.71 -33.15
C GLY A 396 -16.91 1.94 -33.75
N LYS A 397 -16.88 2.63 -34.89
CA LYS A 397 -15.68 2.99 -35.64
C LYS A 397 -15.82 4.42 -36.16
N ASN A 398 -14.71 5.17 -36.16
CA ASN A 398 -14.63 6.55 -36.65
C ASN A 398 -15.65 7.49 -36.01
N MET A 399 -16.00 7.24 -34.75
CA MET A 399 -17.00 8.02 -34.01
C MET A 399 -16.50 9.40 -33.53
N GLY A 400 -15.21 9.71 -33.70
CA GLY A 400 -14.57 10.96 -33.29
C GLY A 400 -14.04 10.94 -31.85
N TRP A 401 -13.86 12.13 -31.26
CA TRP A 401 -13.32 12.37 -29.90
C TRP A 401 -14.33 13.07 -28.98
N ALA A 402 -15.62 12.99 -29.34
CA ALA A 402 -16.72 13.81 -28.83
C ALA A 402 -16.64 14.18 -27.34
N TYR A 403 -16.85 15.48 -27.06
CA TYR A 403 -17.11 16.00 -25.72
C TYR A 403 -18.47 16.70 -25.76
N SER A 404 -19.53 15.97 -25.42
CA SER A 404 -20.86 16.56 -25.21
C SER A 404 -21.30 16.31 -23.78
N MET A 405 -22.29 17.06 -23.28
CA MET A 405 -22.76 16.89 -21.89
C MET A 405 -23.15 15.44 -21.57
N ASP A 406 -23.62 14.69 -22.57
CA ASP A 406 -24.16 13.35 -22.41
C ASP A 406 -23.21 12.26 -22.96
N LEU A 407 -22.04 12.62 -23.51
CA LEU A 407 -21.17 11.68 -24.23
C LEU A 407 -19.69 12.00 -24.01
N ASN A 408 -18.95 11.04 -23.47
CA ASN A 408 -17.51 11.13 -23.20
C ASN A 408 -16.75 9.98 -23.88
N SER A 409 -15.63 10.26 -24.54
CA SER A 409 -14.79 9.21 -25.13
C SER A 409 -14.00 8.43 -24.06
N ILE A 410 -14.16 7.11 -24.03
CA ILE A 410 -13.27 6.22 -23.26
C ILE A 410 -12.05 5.87 -24.12
N ILE A 411 -12.31 5.43 -25.35
CA ILE A 411 -11.31 5.25 -26.40
C ILE A 411 -11.85 5.99 -27.62
N PRO A 412 -11.25 7.12 -28.02
CA PRO A 412 -11.70 7.86 -29.20
C PRO A 412 -11.84 6.95 -30.42
N ASN A 413 -12.85 7.26 -31.23
CA ASN A 413 -13.25 6.52 -32.43
C ASN A 413 -13.81 5.10 -32.20
N GLU A 414 -13.70 4.52 -31.00
CA GLU A 414 -14.06 3.11 -30.74
C GLU A 414 -15.08 2.91 -29.62
N ILE A 415 -14.92 3.59 -28.48
CA ILE A 415 -15.73 3.40 -27.27
C ILE A 415 -16.09 4.73 -26.62
N PHE A 416 -17.38 4.99 -26.46
CA PHE A 416 -17.91 6.14 -25.73
C PHE A 416 -18.72 5.71 -24.52
N SER A 417 -18.62 6.50 -23.45
CA SER A 417 -19.54 6.52 -22.32
C SER A 417 -20.69 7.50 -22.63
N TYR A 418 -21.92 7.03 -22.52
CA TYR A 418 -23.14 7.81 -22.65
C TYR A 418 -23.74 8.03 -21.26
N LEU A 419 -23.81 9.29 -20.83
CA LEU A 419 -24.41 9.70 -19.57
C LEU A 419 -25.92 9.90 -19.76
N TYR A 420 -26.70 9.18 -18.99
CA TYR A 420 -28.14 9.22 -19.00
C TYR A 420 -28.65 9.83 -17.69
N PHE A 421 -28.96 11.12 -17.73
CA PHE A 421 -29.34 11.93 -16.56
C PHE A 421 -30.75 11.65 -16.00
N LYS A 422 -31.48 10.68 -16.55
CA LYS A 422 -32.84 10.34 -16.08
C LYS A 422 -32.76 9.13 -15.16
N ASN A 423 -33.01 9.38 -13.87
CA ASN A 423 -32.91 8.35 -12.83
C ASN A 423 -34.11 7.38 -12.80
N ILE A 424 -35.23 7.70 -13.48
CA ILE A 424 -36.50 6.95 -13.33
C ILE A 424 -37.24 6.83 -14.67
N GLY A 425 -37.55 5.59 -15.11
CA GLY A 425 -38.65 5.33 -16.07
C GLY A 425 -38.51 4.07 -16.96
N PRO A 426 -39.58 3.26 -17.16
CA PRO A 426 -39.57 2.01 -17.95
C PRO A 426 -39.70 2.24 -19.46
N ILE A 427 -39.25 3.38 -19.94
CA ILE A 427 -39.43 3.73 -21.34
C ILE A 427 -38.12 3.33 -22.02
N GLU A 428 -38.14 2.23 -22.76
CA GLU A 428 -37.19 2.07 -23.86
C GLU A 428 -37.35 3.31 -24.73
N GLU A 429 -36.41 4.24 -24.58
CA GLU A 429 -36.49 5.52 -25.23
C GLU A 429 -35.63 5.46 -26.48
N ASN A 430 -36.25 5.77 -27.62
CA ASN A 430 -35.49 6.11 -28.79
C ASN A 430 -34.89 7.50 -28.56
N ARG A 431 -33.56 7.56 -28.54
CA ARG A 431 -32.81 8.79 -28.45
C ARG A 431 -32.02 9.01 -29.72
N THR A 432 -31.88 10.29 -30.01
CA THR A 432 -30.92 10.78 -30.97
C THR A 432 -29.68 11.16 -30.19
N ILE A 433 -28.54 10.59 -30.56
CA ILE A 433 -27.26 10.92 -29.94
C ILE A 433 -26.46 11.75 -30.94
N MET A 434 -25.98 12.90 -30.49
CA MET A 434 -25.15 13.80 -31.27
C MET A 434 -23.69 13.39 -31.12
N PHE A 435 -23.12 12.89 -32.22
CA PHE A 435 -21.67 12.80 -32.39
C PHE A 435 -21.18 14.09 -33.07
N PRO A 436 -19.87 14.39 -33.06
CA PRO A 436 -19.33 15.66 -33.55
C PRO A 436 -19.68 15.99 -35.01
N ARG A 437 -19.93 14.98 -35.85
CA ARG A 437 -20.31 15.15 -37.26
C ARG A 437 -21.64 14.52 -37.65
N GLU A 438 -22.10 13.55 -36.87
CA GLU A 438 -23.26 12.75 -37.21
C GLU A 438 -24.29 12.83 -36.11
N GLN A 439 -25.54 13.08 -36.50
CA GLN A 439 -26.68 12.95 -35.61
C GLN A 439 -27.33 11.62 -35.95
N ILE A 440 -27.20 10.65 -35.04
CA ILE A 440 -27.70 9.30 -35.29
C ILE A 440 -28.98 9.09 -34.49
N ASP A 441 -30.06 8.89 -35.24
CA ASP A 441 -31.36 8.56 -34.69
C ASP A 441 -31.49 7.04 -34.42
N GLY A 442 -32.41 6.73 -33.51
CA GLY A 442 -32.85 5.37 -33.23
C GLY A 442 -31.94 4.58 -32.29
N PHE A 443 -31.21 5.25 -31.39
CA PHE A 443 -30.62 4.55 -30.26
C PHE A 443 -31.70 4.12 -29.29
N ARG A 444 -31.76 2.83 -29.02
CA ARG A 444 -32.67 2.24 -28.04
C ARG A 444 -31.97 2.25 -26.69
N ILE A 445 -32.31 3.22 -25.84
CA ILE A 445 -31.79 3.28 -24.48
C ILE A 445 -32.55 2.29 -23.61
N VAL A 446 -31.84 1.38 -22.96
CA VAL A 446 -32.39 0.38 -22.05
C VAL A 446 -31.79 0.64 -20.66
N PRO A 447 -32.45 1.46 -19.82
CA PRO A 447 -32.08 1.58 -18.42
C PRO A 447 -32.30 0.23 -17.74
N ALA A 448 -31.21 -0.40 -17.29
CA ALA A 448 -31.24 -1.75 -16.73
C ALA A 448 -30.60 -1.86 -15.33
N GLY A 449 -30.08 -0.75 -14.80
CA GLY A 449 -29.61 -0.70 -13.42
C GLY A 449 -30.78 -0.91 -12.45
N ILE A 450 -30.59 -1.79 -11.46
CA ILE A 450 -31.58 -2.05 -10.41
C ILE A 450 -31.13 -1.26 -9.18
N ARG A 451 -31.96 -0.32 -8.72
CA ARG A 451 -31.79 0.32 -7.41
C ARG A 451 -32.92 -0.11 -6.49
N VAL A 452 -32.56 -0.60 -5.32
CA VAL A 452 -33.50 -0.85 -4.22
C VAL A 452 -33.49 0.41 -3.35
N LEU A 453 -34.58 1.17 -3.39
CA LEU A 453 -34.72 2.36 -2.54
C LEU A 453 -35.09 1.91 -1.13
N ASP A 454 -34.21 2.20 -0.18
CA ASP A 454 -34.40 1.88 1.24
C ASP A 454 -35.31 2.96 1.86
N ASP A 455 -36.56 3.04 1.40
CA ASP A 455 -37.51 4.01 1.93
C ASP A 455 -38.04 3.51 3.28
N SER A 456 -37.91 4.37 4.29
CA SER A 456 -38.05 4.09 5.73
C SER A 456 -39.40 3.51 6.22
N GLU A 457 -40.36 3.23 5.33
CA GLU A 457 -41.60 2.55 5.67
C GLU A 457 -41.50 1.03 5.39
N LYS A 458 -40.70 0.34 6.22
CA LYS A 458 -40.76 -1.12 6.37
C LYS A 458 -42.06 -1.50 7.10
N LEU A 459 -43.22 -1.22 6.50
CA LEU A 459 -44.54 -1.56 7.02
C LEU A 459 -44.81 -3.05 6.77
N ALA A 460 -44.32 -3.90 7.67
CA ALA A 460 -44.81 -5.26 7.78
C ALA A 460 -46.14 -5.24 8.55
N THR A 461 -47.27 -5.15 7.85
CA THR A 461 -48.60 -5.31 8.46
C THR A 461 -48.88 -6.80 8.67
N GLN A 462 -49.18 -7.19 9.91
CA GLN A 462 -49.58 -8.55 10.26
C GLN A 462 -51.10 -8.68 10.10
N GLU A 463 -51.56 -9.55 9.20
CA GLU A 463 -52.97 -9.93 9.10
C GLU A 463 -53.25 -11.29 9.78
N PRO A 464 -54.51 -11.58 10.19
CA PRO A 464 -54.90 -12.88 10.72
C PRO A 464 -54.65 -13.99 9.69
N GLY A 465 -53.58 -14.78 9.88
CA GLY A 465 -53.23 -15.89 8.97
C GLY A 465 -51.74 -16.02 8.57
N ASN A 466 -50.80 -15.37 9.27
CA ASN A 466 -49.34 -15.42 8.99
C ASN A 466 -48.89 -14.79 7.67
N ILE A 467 -49.57 -13.73 7.19
CA ILE A 467 -49.17 -13.02 5.98
C ILE A 467 -48.37 -11.78 6.37
N TYR A 468 -47.16 -11.64 5.83
CA TYR A 468 -46.34 -10.44 5.92
C TYR A 468 -46.30 -9.75 4.57
N HIS A 469 -46.74 -8.50 4.51
CA HIS A 469 -46.58 -7.66 3.32
C HIS A 469 -45.29 -6.86 3.46
N HIS A 470 -44.35 -7.03 2.52
CA HIS A 470 -43.22 -6.11 2.38
C HIS A 470 -43.31 -5.38 1.04
N ARG A 471 -43.21 -4.06 1.10
CA ARG A 471 -43.31 -3.17 -0.06
C ARG A 471 -41.92 -2.70 -0.44
N PHE A 472 -41.46 -3.10 -1.62
CA PHE A 472 -40.22 -2.58 -2.20
C PHE A 472 -40.53 -1.58 -3.31
N TYR A 473 -39.74 -0.52 -3.36
CA TYR A 473 -39.71 0.38 -4.50
C TYR A 473 -38.54 -0.05 -5.38
N LEU A 474 -38.87 -0.71 -6.49
CA LEU A 474 -37.92 -0.96 -7.56
C LEU A 474 -37.91 0.26 -8.46
N GLU A 475 -36.78 0.97 -8.52
CA GLU A 475 -36.52 1.83 -9.65
C GLU A 475 -36.20 0.96 -10.86
N ASN A 476 -37.25 0.63 -11.60
CA ASN A 476 -37.24 0.29 -13.02
C ASN A 476 -36.73 -1.11 -13.41
N GLY A 477 -37.65 -2.02 -13.71
CA GLY A 477 -37.36 -3.29 -14.37
C GLY A 477 -38.30 -3.50 -15.56
N THR A 478 -37.79 -3.38 -16.79
CA THR A 478 -38.49 -3.91 -17.96
C THR A 478 -38.01 -5.32 -18.24
N LYS A 479 -38.99 -6.23 -18.33
CA LYS A 479 -38.93 -7.67 -18.64
C LYS A 479 -38.31 -8.58 -17.56
N GLU A 480 -39.21 -9.42 -17.05
CA GLU A 480 -38.99 -10.66 -16.30
C GLU A 480 -37.98 -10.54 -15.16
N CYS A 481 -38.36 -9.81 -14.10
CA CYS A 481 -37.89 -10.20 -12.77
C CYS A 481 -38.56 -11.53 -12.42
N THR A 482 -37.84 -12.64 -12.57
CA THR A 482 -38.21 -13.90 -11.91
C THR A 482 -37.91 -13.78 -10.42
N LEU A 483 -38.81 -13.16 -9.67
CA LEU A 483 -38.98 -13.54 -8.27
C LEU A 483 -39.49 -14.99 -8.29
N PHE A 484 -38.88 -15.89 -7.52
CA PHE A 484 -39.53 -17.15 -7.19
C PHE A 484 -40.74 -16.84 -6.31
N MET A 485 -41.83 -16.36 -6.92
CA MET A 485 -43.26 -16.41 -6.57
C MET A 485 -44.03 -15.58 -7.62
N ASN A 486 -44.97 -16.25 -8.31
CA ASN A 486 -45.73 -15.78 -9.48
C ASN A 486 -46.25 -14.33 -9.41
N THR A 487 -45.79 -13.44 -10.29
CA THR A 487 -46.65 -12.34 -10.80
C THR A 487 -46.34 -12.03 -12.27
N THR A 488 -47.39 -11.83 -13.06
CA THR A 488 -47.32 -11.50 -14.50
C THR A 488 -48.19 -10.27 -14.78
N ASP A 489 -47.67 -9.06 -14.58
CA ASP A 489 -48.08 -7.88 -15.37
C ASP A 489 -47.12 -6.69 -15.12
N PRO A 490 -46.69 -5.93 -16.14
CA PRO A 490 -45.82 -4.78 -15.98
C PRO A 490 -46.61 -3.47 -16.08
N GLN A 491 -46.61 -2.61 -15.04
CA GLN A 491 -46.82 -1.15 -15.18
C GLN A 491 -46.11 -0.34 -14.08
N GLU A 492 -45.87 0.95 -14.41
CA GLU A 492 -45.02 1.96 -13.77
C GLU A 492 -45.00 1.97 -12.23
N LEU A 493 -43.79 2.16 -11.67
CA LEU A 493 -43.54 2.22 -10.22
C LEU A 493 -44.30 1.14 -9.46
N SER A 494 -44.13 -0.11 -9.87
CA SER A 494 -44.73 -1.23 -9.18
C SER A 494 -44.01 -1.43 -7.86
N VAL A 495 -44.59 -0.86 -6.80
CA VAL A 495 -44.56 -1.44 -5.46
C VAL A 495 -44.71 -2.95 -5.61
N VAL A 496 -43.62 -3.69 -5.42
CA VAL A 496 -43.69 -5.14 -5.37
C VAL A 496 -44.03 -5.49 -3.93
N THR A 497 -45.22 -6.04 -3.74
CA THR A 497 -45.63 -6.61 -2.46
C THR A 497 -45.27 -8.08 -2.47
N ILE A 498 -44.36 -8.49 -1.59
CA ILE A 498 -44.02 -9.90 -1.42
C ILE A 498 -44.83 -10.42 -0.22
N ASP A 499 -45.66 -11.44 -0.47
CA ASP A 499 -46.38 -12.16 0.58
C ASP A 499 -45.54 -13.34 1.04
N CYS A 500 -45.04 -13.26 2.27
CA CYS A 500 -44.26 -14.34 2.86
C CYS A 500 -45.04 -15.02 3.99
N TYR A 501 -44.99 -16.35 4.01
CA TYR A 501 -45.64 -17.17 5.03
C TYR A 501 -44.61 -17.72 6.02
N ASN A 502 -44.95 -17.75 7.31
CA ASN A 502 -44.16 -18.39 8.38
C ASN A 502 -42.71 -17.90 8.53
N LEU A 503 -42.41 -16.64 8.20
CA LEU A 503 -41.07 -16.09 8.43
C LEU A 503 -40.85 -15.74 9.91
N THR A 504 -39.71 -16.17 10.45
CA THR A 504 -39.22 -15.79 11.79
C THR A 504 -38.36 -14.53 11.72
N THR A 505 -38.19 -13.83 12.84
CA THR A 505 -37.24 -12.72 12.96
C THR A 505 -35.85 -13.15 12.48
N GLY A 506 -35.26 -12.40 11.55
CA GLY A 506 -33.99 -12.76 10.91
C GLY A 506 -33.69 -11.89 9.69
N THR A 507 -32.48 -12.04 9.16
CA THR A 507 -32.05 -11.39 7.92
C THR A 507 -32.13 -12.39 6.77
N TYR A 508 -32.70 -11.97 5.65
CA TYR A 508 -32.91 -12.79 4.46
C TYR A 508 -32.35 -12.06 3.25
N ASP A 509 -31.69 -12.78 2.34
CA ASP A 509 -31.19 -12.20 1.11
C ASP A 509 -32.26 -12.26 0.02
N LEU A 510 -32.55 -11.09 -0.57
CA LEU A 510 -33.43 -10.93 -1.70
C LEU A 510 -32.58 -10.69 -2.95
N GLU A 511 -32.45 -11.71 -3.80
CA GLU A 511 -31.87 -11.53 -5.13
C GLU A 511 -32.91 -10.94 -6.08
N THR A 512 -32.61 -9.77 -6.65
CA THR A 512 -33.40 -9.11 -7.69
C THR A 512 -32.60 -9.11 -8.97
N THR A 513 -33.12 -9.75 -10.01
CA THR A 513 -32.44 -9.88 -11.30
C THR A 513 -33.32 -9.42 -12.45
N ASN A 514 -32.72 -8.85 -13.48
CA ASN A 514 -33.32 -8.69 -14.80
C ASN A 514 -32.38 -9.31 -15.85
N GLY A 515 -32.75 -9.28 -17.13
CA GLY A 515 -31.94 -9.86 -18.22
C GLY A 515 -30.55 -9.25 -18.44
N TYR A 516 -30.17 -8.18 -17.72
CA TYR A 516 -28.91 -7.45 -17.89
C TYR A 516 -28.15 -7.19 -16.57
N TYR A 517 -28.79 -7.25 -15.41
CA TYR A 517 -28.19 -6.91 -14.10
C TYR A 517 -28.84 -7.72 -12.96
N SER A 518 -28.04 -8.11 -11.95
CA SER A 518 -28.48 -8.79 -10.72
C SER A 518 -27.94 -8.05 -9.50
N ILE A 519 -28.76 -7.91 -8.46
CA ILE A 519 -28.37 -7.38 -7.15
C ILE A 519 -28.97 -8.23 -6.04
N VAL A 520 -28.19 -8.46 -4.98
CA VAL A 520 -28.67 -9.10 -3.74
C VAL A 520 -28.83 -8.04 -2.68
N THR A 521 -30.01 -7.96 -2.07
CA THR A 521 -30.30 -7.03 -0.96
C THR A 521 -30.74 -7.80 0.27
N SER A 522 -30.08 -7.58 1.40
CA SER A 522 -30.45 -8.21 2.66
C SER A 522 -31.59 -7.45 3.34
N ILE A 523 -32.66 -8.15 3.71
CA ILE A 523 -33.83 -7.61 4.41
C ILE A 523 -33.90 -8.21 5.82
N SER A 524 -34.11 -7.37 6.82
CA SER A 524 -34.32 -7.82 8.19
C SER A 524 -35.81 -7.74 8.54
N ILE A 525 -36.38 -8.87 8.93
CA ILE A 525 -37.77 -8.95 9.39
C ILE A 525 -37.76 -8.89 10.91
N THR A 526 -38.51 -7.95 11.49
CA THR A 526 -38.72 -7.82 12.94
C THR A 526 -40.21 -7.85 13.23
N GLN A 527 -40.68 -8.81 14.04
CA GLN A 527 -42.07 -8.77 14.51
C GLN A 527 -42.28 -7.57 15.44
N GLY A 528 -43.39 -6.85 15.24
CA GLY A 528 -43.72 -5.63 15.97
C GLY A 528 -44.12 -5.89 17.42
N ALA A 529 -43.19 -5.62 18.33
CA ALA A 529 -43.46 -5.04 19.64
C ALA A 529 -42.26 -4.15 19.99
N SER A 530 -42.39 -2.85 19.73
CA SER A 530 -41.36 -1.87 20.04
C SER A 530 -41.28 -1.68 21.56
N SER A 531 -40.19 -2.17 22.16
CA SER A 531 -39.72 -1.89 23.52
C SER A 531 -40.81 -1.73 24.60
N VAL A 532 -41.12 -2.83 25.28
CA VAL A 532 -41.95 -2.76 26.48
C VAL A 532 -41.10 -2.24 27.64
N ASN A 533 -41.34 -1.01 28.09
CA ASN A 533 -40.75 -0.48 29.31
C ASN A 533 -41.69 -0.75 30.48
N ILE A 534 -41.12 -1.06 31.64
CA ILE A 534 -41.90 -1.46 32.81
C ILE A 534 -41.50 -0.61 34.00
N LYS A 535 -42.51 -0.08 34.70
CA LYS A 535 -42.33 0.61 35.97
C LYS A 535 -42.93 -0.25 37.08
N PHE A 536 -42.08 -0.64 38.02
CA PHE A 536 -42.51 -1.28 39.26
C PHE A 536 -42.83 -0.20 40.29
N ASP A 537 -44.04 -0.23 40.84
CA ASP A 537 -44.38 0.57 42.01
C ASP A 537 -44.30 -0.28 43.28
N THR A 538 -44.10 0.37 44.43
CA THR A 538 -43.82 -0.27 45.74
C THR A 538 -44.94 -1.19 46.27
N ASN A 539 -46.11 -1.21 45.63
CA ASN A 539 -47.30 -1.96 46.01
C ASN A 539 -47.67 -3.12 45.05
N SER A 540 -46.70 -3.74 44.37
CA SER A 540 -46.92 -4.89 43.45
C SER A 540 -47.77 -4.58 42.21
N THR A 541 -48.00 -3.30 41.93
CA THR A 541 -48.63 -2.82 40.69
C THR A 541 -47.55 -2.64 39.63
N ILE A 542 -47.84 -3.11 38.41
CA ILE A 542 -46.96 -3.02 37.27
C ILE A 542 -47.62 -2.19 36.18
N GLU A 543 -46.89 -1.20 35.68
CA GLU A 543 -47.25 -0.43 34.50
C GLU A 543 -46.35 -0.85 33.33
N ILE A 544 -46.98 -1.33 32.26
CA ILE A 544 -46.36 -1.86 31.06
C ILE A 544 -46.61 -0.85 29.94
N PHE A 545 -45.57 -0.21 29.43
CA PHE A 545 -45.64 0.73 28.32
C PHE A 545 -45.36 0.00 27.01
N GLY A 546 -46.14 0.26 25.98
CA GLY A 546 -45.99 -0.39 24.68
C GLY A 546 -46.98 0.17 23.66
N THR A 547 -47.24 -0.55 22.58
CA THR A 547 -48.32 -0.22 21.64
C THR A 547 -49.28 -1.40 21.64
N PHE A 548 -50.50 -1.20 22.14
CA PHE A 548 -51.48 -2.26 22.39
C PHE A 548 -52.77 -1.99 21.63
N ASN A 549 -53.49 -3.04 21.25
CA ASN A 549 -54.83 -2.86 20.69
C ASN A 549 -55.85 -2.68 21.83
N SER A 550 -56.45 -1.49 21.94
CA SER A 550 -57.42 -1.15 22.99
C SER A 550 -58.82 -1.74 22.75
N LEU A 551 -59.09 -2.27 21.54
CA LEU A 551 -60.37 -2.86 21.14
C LEU A 551 -60.39 -4.40 21.19
N ALA A 552 -59.32 -5.04 21.68
CA ALA A 552 -59.21 -6.50 21.78
C ALA A 552 -60.08 -7.06 22.93
N ASP A 553 -60.81 -8.15 22.69
CA ASP A 553 -61.77 -8.73 23.64
C ASP A 553 -61.11 -9.75 24.60
N ASN A 554 -59.99 -10.38 24.22
CA ASN A 554 -59.29 -11.39 25.03
C ASN A 554 -57.85 -10.95 25.39
N ASN A 555 -57.72 -10.13 26.43
CA ASN A 555 -56.43 -9.69 26.95
C ASN A 555 -56.03 -10.39 28.26
N SER A 556 -54.81 -10.92 28.35
CA SER A 556 -54.24 -11.40 29.62
C SER A 556 -52.75 -11.10 29.71
N VAL A 557 -52.26 -10.85 30.92
CA VAL A 557 -50.83 -10.61 31.16
C VAL A 557 -50.32 -11.62 32.18
N TRP A 558 -49.20 -12.25 31.85
CA TRP A 558 -48.54 -13.26 32.67
C TRP A 558 -47.08 -12.90 32.85
N ILE A 559 -46.55 -13.00 34.06
CA ILE A 559 -45.13 -12.77 34.36
C ILE A 559 -44.57 -14.06 34.90
N ASN A 560 -43.77 -14.77 34.08
CA ASN A 560 -43.22 -16.09 34.38
C ASN A 560 -44.27 -17.09 34.91
N GLY A 561 -45.43 -17.11 34.26
CA GLY A 561 -46.55 -17.98 34.63
C GLY A 561 -47.41 -17.50 35.79
N THR A 562 -47.04 -16.41 36.48
CA THR A 562 -47.90 -15.75 37.46
C THR A 562 -48.87 -14.81 36.75
N GLY A 563 -50.17 -14.93 37.05
CA GLY A 563 -51.19 -14.04 36.50
C GLY A 563 -51.00 -12.60 36.98
N CYS A 564 -51.26 -11.66 36.07
CA CYS A 564 -51.37 -10.24 36.39
C CYS A 564 -52.80 -9.78 36.05
N THR A 565 -53.56 -9.40 37.06
CA THR A 565 -54.94 -8.96 36.88
C THR A 565 -54.93 -7.56 36.26
N ILE A 566 -55.46 -7.40 35.05
CA ILE A 566 -55.45 -6.12 34.31
C ILE A 566 -56.43 -5.13 34.96
N ASN A 567 -55.91 -4.00 35.44
CA ASN A 567 -56.68 -2.93 36.05
C ASN A 567 -57.13 -1.89 35.00
N SER A 568 -56.29 -1.62 34.01
CA SER A 568 -56.63 -0.73 32.88
C SER A 568 -55.79 -1.05 31.64
N LEU A 569 -56.41 -0.89 30.46
CA LEU A 569 -55.78 -1.08 29.15
C LEU A 569 -56.03 0.16 28.29
N SER A 570 -54.99 0.67 27.65
CA SER A 570 -55.06 1.69 26.60
C SER A 570 -54.18 1.30 25.41
N GLU A 571 -54.19 2.13 24.36
CA GLU A 571 -53.32 1.93 23.20
C GLU A 571 -51.83 2.02 23.51
N THR A 572 -51.45 2.61 24.66
CA THR A 572 -50.04 2.84 25.02
C THR A 572 -49.61 2.23 26.34
N ASN A 573 -50.54 1.79 27.19
CA ASN A 573 -50.21 1.19 28.47
C ASN A 573 -51.16 0.07 28.92
N ILE A 574 -50.60 -0.90 29.65
CA ILE A 574 -51.35 -1.88 30.43
C ILE A 574 -50.92 -1.71 31.89
N ILE A 575 -51.89 -1.47 32.78
CA ILE A 575 -51.65 -1.46 34.23
C ILE A 575 -52.28 -2.71 34.81
N CYS A 576 -51.51 -3.51 35.53
CA CYS A 576 -51.99 -4.75 36.12
C CYS A 576 -51.40 -4.98 37.52
N GLN A 577 -52.13 -5.69 38.37
CA GLN A 577 -51.70 -6.08 39.71
C GLN A 577 -51.19 -7.52 39.70
N LEU A 578 -49.99 -7.73 40.22
CA LEU A 578 -49.41 -9.06 40.35
C LEU A 578 -50.04 -9.86 41.50
N ASP A 579 -50.34 -11.13 41.23
CA ASP A 579 -50.85 -12.05 42.24
C ASP A 579 -49.75 -12.50 43.23
N SER A 580 -48.47 -12.47 42.84
CA SER A 580 -47.30 -12.69 43.70
C SER A 580 -46.02 -12.11 43.09
N MET A 581 -45.03 -11.77 43.91
CA MET A 581 -43.78 -11.13 43.44
C MET A 581 -42.88 -12.12 42.67
N PRO A 582 -42.42 -11.78 41.45
CA PRO A 582 -41.56 -12.65 40.65
C PRO A 582 -40.10 -12.66 41.15
N HIS A 583 -39.39 -13.75 40.85
CA HIS A 583 -37.99 -13.96 41.25
C HIS A 583 -37.02 -13.07 40.45
N PHE A 584 -35.78 -12.90 40.94
CA PHE A 584 -34.73 -12.10 40.29
C PHE A 584 -34.34 -12.61 38.90
N GLY A 585 -33.93 -11.72 38.00
CA GLY A 585 -33.43 -12.04 36.67
C GLY A 585 -34.39 -11.72 35.52
N TYR A 586 -34.05 -12.22 34.35
CA TYR A 586 -34.80 -12.07 33.11
C TYR A 586 -36.14 -12.81 33.20
N GLN A 587 -37.23 -12.10 33.47
CA GLN A 587 -38.56 -12.69 33.59
C GLN A 587 -39.33 -12.52 32.27
N PRO A 588 -39.82 -13.61 31.66
CA PRO A 588 -40.66 -13.53 30.47
C PRO A 588 -42.05 -13.02 30.87
N ILE A 589 -42.41 -11.86 30.36
CA ILE A 589 -43.73 -11.29 30.46
C ILE A 589 -44.46 -11.60 29.17
N THR A 590 -45.51 -12.40 29.29
CA THR A 590 -46.37 -12.77 28.18
C THR A 590 -47.64 -11.95 28.24
N VAL A 591 -47.79 -11.02 27.30
CA VAL A 591 -49.05 -10.31 27.04
C VAL A 591 -49.77 -11.06 25.92
N ILE A 592 -50.98 -11.54 26.19
CA ILE A 592 -51.82 -12.18 25.19
C ILE A 592 -52.93 -11.21 24.80
N GLN A 593 -53.05 -10.88 23.51
CA GLN A 593 -54.15 -10.08 22.94
C GLN A 593 -54.83 -10.89 21.82
N ASP A 594 -56.13 -11.14 21.93
CA ASP A 594 -56.95 -11.86 20.94
C ASP A 594 -56.35 -13.18 20.42
N GLY A 595 -55.67 -13.92 21.31
CA GLY A 595 -55.06 -15.22 21.01
C GLY A 595 -53.60 -15.15 20.53
N PHE A 596 -53.02 -13.97 20.38
CA PHE A 596 -51.60 -13.78 20.07
C PHE A 596 -50.82 -13.49 21.36
N SER A 597 -49.77 -14.26 21.62
CA SER A 597 -48.92 -14.11 22.80
C SER A 597 -47.59 -13.41 22.48
N TYR A 598 -47.36 -12.26 23.10
CA TYR A 598 -46.11 -11.50 23.03
C TYR A 598 -45.33 -11.74 24.32
N THR A 599 -44.23 -12.48 24.23
CA THR A 599 -43.37 -12.73 25.38
C THR A 599 -42.12 -11.85 25.29
N ILE A 600 -42.01 -10.84 26.15
CA ILE A 600 -40.79 -10.03 26.29
C ILE A 600 -40.08 -10.38 27.59
N THR A 601 -38.76 -10.49 27.54
CA THR A 601 -37.95 -10.82 28.70
C THR A 601 -37.33 -9.55 29.26
N ILE A 602 -37.85 -9.05 30.39
CA ILE A 602 -37.29 -7.85 31.05
C ILE A 602 -36.29 -8.23 32.14
N TYR A 603 -35.20 -7.46 32.23
CA TYR A 603 -34.24 -7.57 33.33
C TYR A 603 -34.69 -6.68 34.48
N ASN A 604 -35.10 -7.27 35.60
CA ASN A 604 -35.39 -6.52 36.80
C ASN A 604 -34.07 -6.07 37.46
N THR A 605 -33.74 -4.76 37.44
CA THR A 605 -32.42 -4.19 37.83
C THR A 605 -32.29 -3.77 39.29
N ILE A 606 -33.12 -4.28 40.21
CA ILE A 606 -32.75 -4.20 41.63
C ILE A 606 -31.63 -5.23 41.85
N ASP A 607 -30.39 -4.78 41.62
CA ASP A 607 -29.17 -5.60 41.52
C ASP A 607 -28.72 -6.12 42.89
N PHE A 608 -28.82 -7.44 43.06
CA PHE A 608 -27.89 -8.19 43.91
C PHE A 608 -27.03 -9.02 42.96
N LYS A 609 -25.80 -8.56 42.66
CA LYS A 609 -24.87 -9.32 41.81
C LYS A 609 -24.64 -10.70 42.43
N THR A 610 -24.89 -11.74 41.66
CA THR A 610 -24.58 -13.11 42.08
C THR A 610 -23.07 -13.34 41.97
N ASN A 611 -22.47 -14.10 42.89
CA ASN A 611 -21.04 -14.42 42.86
C ASN A 611 -20.60 -15.07 41.53
N GLN A 612 -21.54 -15.71 40.81
CA GLN A 612 -21.28 -16.30 39.50
C GLN A 612 -21.02 -15.24 38.41
N GLN A 613 -21.80 -14.15 38.38
CA GLN A 613 -21.61 -13.08 37.39
C GLN A 613 -20.31 -12.30 37.65
N GLU A 614 -19.95 -12.10 38.92
CA GLU A 614 -18.67 -11.50 39.27
C GLU A 614 -17.48 -12.38 38.85
N CYS A 615 -17.60 -13.71 39.06
CA CYS A 615 -16.64 -14.69 38.55
C CYS A 615 -16.47 -14.59 37.03
N LEU A 616 -17.56 -14.57 36.26
CA LEU A 616 -17.49 -14.54 34.79
C LEU A 616 -16.78 -13.29 34.26
N ILE A 617 -16.98 -12.13 34.90
CA ILE A 617 -16.33 -10.87 34.51
C ILE A 617 -14.86 -10.85 34.92
N GLN A 618 -14.53 -11.19 36.17
CA GLN A 618 -13.15 -11.08 36.68
C GLN A 618 -12.20 -12.12 36.08
N THR A 619 -12.73 -13.24 35.60
CA THR A 619 -11.94 -14.36 35.10
C THR A 619 -12.02 -14.51 33.58
N TYR A 620 -12.64 -13.55 32.89
CA TYR A 620 -12.82 -13.60 31.44
C TYR A 620 -13.46 -14.92 30.98
N ASN A 621 -14.54 -15.29 31.67
CA ASN A 621 -15.21 -16.58 31.54
C ASN A 621 -14.23 -17.77 31.71
N CYS A 622 -13.47 -17.77 32.83
CA CYS A 622 -12.47 -18.78 33.15
C CYS A 622 -11.46 -19.04 32.03
N PHE A 623 -11.12 -18.02 31.22
CA PHE A 623 -10.23 -18.12 30.05
C PHE A 623 -10.62 -19.23 29.06
N GLY A 624 -11.90 -19.63 29.05
CA GLY A 624 -12.42 -20.75 28.24
C GLY A 624 -12.09 -22.15 28.79
N ASN A 625 -11.34 -22.27 29.89
CA ASN A 625 -10.82 -23.53 30.43
C ASN A 625 -11.59 -24.03 31.67
N GLY A 626 -12.73 -23.43 31.98
CA GLY A 626 -13.52 -23.76 33.16
C GLY A 626 -14.93 -23.20 33.12
N TYR A 627 -15.60 -23.27 34.26
CA TYR A 627 -16.90 -22.66 34.47
C TYR A 627 -17.01 -22.03 35.86
N CYS A 628 -17.81 -20.97 35.96
CA CYS A 628 -18.16 -20.34 37.22
C CYS A 628 -19.39 -21.05 37.82
N PRO A 629 -19.28 -21.72 38.98
CA PRO A 629 -20.41 -22.37 39.64
C PRO A 629 -21.35 -21.35 40.30
N LEU A 630 -22.63 -21.71 40.44
CA LEU A 630 -23.69 -20.85 41.00
C LEU A 630 -23.51 -20.49 42.49
N ILE A 631 -22.58 -21.13 43.21
CA ILE A 631 -22.55 -21.14 44.70
C ILE A 631 -21.19 -20.76 45.32
N ALA A 632 -20.17 -20.38 44.53
CA ALA A 632 -18.81 -20.17 45.05
C ALA A 632 -18.35 -18.71 45.07
N ASN A 633 -17.36 -18.41 45.90
CA ASN A 633 -16.72 -17.10 46.13
C ASN A 633 -15.88 -16.64 44.92
N SER A 634 -16.52 -16.27 43.81
CA SER A 634 -15.88 -15.64 42.64
C SER A 634 -14.69 -16.43 42.05
N THR A 635 -14.65 -17.76 42.22
CA THR A 635 -13.53 -18.63 41.80
C THR A 635 -13.96 -19.57 40.68
N CYS A 636 -13.14 -19.69 39.63
CA CYS A 636 -13.39 -20.60 38.52
C CYS A 636 -13.07 -22.05 38.86
N ILE A 637 -13.95 -22.98 38.46
CA ILE A 637 -13.69 -24.42 38.48
C ILE A 637 -13.20 -24.82 37.10
N CYS A 638 -11.98 -25.36 37.02
CA CYS A 638 -11.38 -25.75 35.75
C CYS A 638 -11.90 -27.11 35.27
N ASN A 639 -12.04 -27.25 33.95
CA ASN A 639 -12.57 -28.47 33.33
C ASN A 639 -11.61 -29.66 33.50
N THR A 640 -10.32 -29.37 33.65
CA THR A 640 -9.25 -30.36 33.74
C THR A 640 -8.26 -30.00 34.85
N LEU A 641 -7.62 -31.02 35.43
CA LEU A 641 -6.71 -30.89 36.59
C LEU A 641 -5.36 -30.21 36.23
N ASN A 642 -5.05 -30.10 34.95
CA ASN A 642 -3.86 -29.42 34.44
C ASN A 642 -3.98 -27.89 34.44
N PHE A 643 -5.13 -27.30 34.82
CA PHE A 643 -5.30 -25.85 34.95
C PHE A 643 -5.44 -25.40 36.40
N TYR A 644 -4.92 -24.20 36.71
CA TYR A 644 -5.02 -23.56 38.01
C TYR A 644 -5.11 -22.03 37.88
N GLN A 645 -5.19 -21.31 39.01
CA GLN A 645 -5.32 -19.84 39.05
C GLN A 645 -6.50 -19.33 38.19
N ASN A 646 -7.73 -19.70 38.58
CA ASN A 646 -8.95 -19.41 37.83
C ASN A 646 -8.92 -19.88 36.35
N CYS A 647 -8.19 -20.96 36.08
CA CYS A 647 -8.06 -21.59 34.77
C CYS A 647 -7.28 -20.78 33.73
N SER A 648 -6.52 -19.78 34.20
CA SER A 648 -5.64 -18.96 33.36
C SER A 648 -4.28 -19.61 33.07
N LYS A 649 -3.84 -20.55 33.91
CA LYS A 649 -2.52 -21.19 33.81
C LYS A 649 -2.64 -22.69 33.75
N ASN A 650 -1.76 -23.31 32.98
CA ASN A 650 -1.67 -24.75 32.78
C ASN A 650 -0.28 -25.32 33.13
N TYR A 651 -0.24 -26.55 33.63
CA TYR A 651 0.96 -27.30 33.98
C TYR A 651 0.74 -28.82 33.79
N PRO A 652 1.80 -29.65 33.66
CA PRO A 652 3.15 -29.25 33.38
C PRO A 652 3.27 -28.72 31.95
N LYS A 653 4.11 -27.71 31.76
CA LYS A 653 4.55 -27.24 30.45
C LYS A 653 6.00 -26.83 30.48
N SER A 654 6.70 -27.06 29.39
CA SER A 654 8.02 -26.49 29.13
C SER A 654 7.91 -25.52 27.95
N ILE A 655 8.47 -24.33 28.15
CA ILE A 655 8.48 -23.22 27.20
C ILE A 655 9.82 -23.20 26.46
N SER A 656 10.93 -23.35 27.18
CA SER A 656 12.30 -23.35 26.64
C SER A 656 13.15 -24.43 27.31
N THR A 657 14.13 -24.96 26.59
CA THR A 657 15.03 -26.00 27.06
C THR A 657 16.49 -25.66 26.74
N THR A 658 17.41 -25.95 27.65
CA THR A 658 18.86 -25.88 27.41
C THR A 658 19.50 -27.21 27.75
N PHE A 659 20.41 -27.67 26.87
CA PHE A 659 21.15 -28.91 27.04
C PHE A 659 22.65 -28.62 27.12
N THR A 660 23.27 -29.04 28.22
CA THR A 660 24.72 -28.90 28.43
C THR A 660 25.38 -30.26 28.22
N LYS A 661 25.99 -30.44 27.05
CA LYS A 661 26.56 -31.71 26.60
C LYS A 661 27.63 -32.28 27.54
N ASP A 662 28.48 -31.43 28.12
CA ASP A 662 29.62 -31.88 28.95
C ASP A 662 29.21 -32.57 30.25
N ILE A 663 28.05 -32.22 30.79
CA ILE A 663 27.51 -32.76 32.04
C ILE A 663 26.18 -33.51 31.85
N LEU A 664 25.76 -33.70 30.58
CA LEU A 664 24.49 -34.32 30.20
C LEU A 664 23.27 -33.72 30.93
N GLU A 665 23.33 -32.43 31.26
CA GLU A 665 22.29 -31.73 32.01
C GLU A 665 21.30 -31.08 31.06
N ILE A 666 20.00 -31.27 31.32
CA ILE A 666 18.92 -30.54 30.66
C ILE A 666 18.24 -29.65 31.69
N LYS A 667 18.03 -28.38 31.33
CA LYS A 667 17.18 -27.44 32.06
C LYS A 667 15.96 -27.12 31.24
N PHE A 668 14.79 -27.42 31.79
CA PHE A 668 13.50 -27.03 31.24
C PHE A 668 12.99 -25.82 32.01
N TYR A 669 12.70 -24.74 31.29
CA TYR A 669 12.04 -23.56 31.80
C TYR A 669 10.56 -23.62 31.43
N GLY A 670 9.67 -23.36 32.37
CA GLY A 670 8.27 -23.70 32.18
C GLY A 670 7.37 -23.32 33.34
N ASP A 671 6.24 -24.03 33.42
CA ASP A 671 5.36 -24.05 34.59
C ASP A 671 5.14 -25.52 34.95
N PHE A 672 5.71 -25.94 36.07
CA PHE A 672 5.74 -27.33 36.52
C PHE A 672 4.74 -27.60 37.65
N GLY A 673 3.99 -26.57 38.09
CA GLY A 673 2.92 -26.68 39.07
C GLY A 673 3.10 -25.79 40.30
N PRO A 674 2.03 -25.46 41.04
CA PRO A 674 2.10 -24.58 42.20
C PRO A 674 2.22 -25.32 43.57
N TYR A 675 2.27 -26.65 43.61
CA TYR A 675 1.98 -27.44 44.82
C TYR A 675 3.15 -28.30 45.39
N GLY A 676 4.41 -28.03 45.04
CA GLY A 676 5.57 -28.75 45.61
C GLY A 676 5.77 -30.14 45.01
N GLU A 677 5.85 -30.15 43.68
CA GLU A 677 5.84 -31.26 42.72
C GLU A 677 6.42 -32.58 43.26
N ALA A 678 5.58 -33.61 43.39
CA ALA A 678 6.01 -34.92 43.89
C ALA A 678 6.26 -35.91 42.73
N ASN A 679 7.40 -36.61 42.80
CA ASN A 679 7.80 -37.69 41.87
C ASN A 679 7.83 -37.29 40.37
N PRO A 680 8.53 -36.19 39.98
CA PRO A 680 8.64 -35.84 38.57
C PRO A 680 9.39 -36.94 37.79
N GLN A 681 8.87 -37.30 36.63
CA GLN A 681 9.55 -38.23 35.71
C GLN A 681 9.81 -37.54 34.38
N VAL A 682 11.06 -37.62 33.91
CA VAL A 682 11.45 -37.08 32.60
C VAL A 682 12.14 -38.17 31.80
N TYR A 683 11.72 -38.36 30.55
CA TYR A 683 12.41 -39.24 29.62
C TYR A 683 12.31 -38.72 28.19
N LEU A 684 13.28 -39.12 27.37
CA LEU A 684 13.37 -38.80 25.94
C LEU A 684 13.09 -40.06 25.12
N GLU A 685 12.18 -39.96 24.17
CA GLU A 685 11.90 -40.99 23.15
C GLU A 685 12.59 -40.60 21.84
N GLN A 686 13.36 -41.51 21.25
CA GLN A 686 14.13 -41.22 20.03
C GLN A 686 13.53 -41.95 18.81
N PRO A 687 13.18 -41.22 17.72
CA PRO A 687 12.49 -41.80 16.57
C PRO A 687 13.32 -42.80 15.75
N GLN A 688 14.66 -42.76 15.87
CA GLN A 688 15.59 -43.61 15.12
C GLN A 688 15.93 -44.93 15.83
N ASN A 689 15.39 -45.19 17.03
CA ASN A 689 15.75 -46.38 17.80
C ASN A 689 14.55 -46.92 18.60
N ASN A 690 13.81 -47.86 18.00
CA ASN A 690 12.48 -48.31 18.42
C ASN A 690 12.34 -48.92 19.83
N ASN A 691 13.35 -48.93 20.71
CA ASN A 691 13.26 -49.64 22.00
C ASN A 691 14.06 -49.05 23.18
N ASN A 692 14.56 -47.81 23.13
CA ASN A 692 15.35 -47.28 24.25
C ASN A 692 15.01 -45.83 24.60
N ASN A 693 14.02 -45.64 25.48
CA ASN A 693 13.82 -44.36 26.16
C ASN A 693 15.10 -43.98 26.93
N ILE A 694 15.46 -42.71 26.92
CA ILE A 694 16.56 -42.16 27.72
C ILE A 694 15.94 -41.51 28.94
N THR A 695 16.17 -42.08 30.12
CA THR A 695 15.74 -41.46 31.37
C THR A 695 16.57 -40.21 31.65
N CYS A 696 15.91 -39.16 32.13
CA CYS A 696 16.53 -37.96 32.66
C CYS A 696 16.24 -37.88 34.17
N ASN A 697 17.25 -38.15 34.99
CA ASN A 697 17.11 -38.16 36.44
C ASN A 697 16.96 -36.73 36.95
N VAL A 698 15.81 -36.44 37.57
CA VAL A 698 15.50 -35.09 38.05
C VAL A 698 16.42 -34.73 39.22
N VAL A 699 17.21 -33.67 39.05
CA VAL A 699 18.15 -33.13 40.04
C VAL A 699 17.44 -32.15 40.96
N SER A 700 16.64 -31.25 40.37
CA SER A 700 15.84 -30.29 41.11
C SER A 700 14.62 -29.87 40.30
N ILE A 701 13.56 -29.52 41.01
CA ILE A 701 12.34 -28.99 40.43
C ILE A 701 11.82 -27.85 41.30
N ASN A 702 11.32 -26.82 40.64
CA ASN A 702 10.44 -25.82 41.22
C ASN A 702 9.40 -25.43 40.16
N GLN A 703 8.46 -24.56 40.52
CA GLN A 703 7.38 -24.15 39.64
C GLN A 703 7.84 -23.65 38.25
N THR A 704 9.03 -23.06 38.12
CA THR A 704 9.48 -22.42 36.88
C THR A 704 10.67 -23.11 36.18
N LEU A 705 11.32 -24.04 36.87
CA LEU A 705 12.56 -24.67 36.42
C LEU A 705 12.62 -26.13 36.87
N LEU A 706 12.84 -27.02 35.90
CA LEU A 706 13.15 -28.43 36.12
C LEU A 706 14.54 -28.71 35.56
N ILE A 707 15.43 -29.26 36.40
CA ILE A 707 16.78 -29.68 36.02
C ILE A 707 16.86 -31.19 36.12
N CYS A 708 17.37 -31.85 35.08
CA CYS A 708 17.61 -33.29 35.10
C CYS A 708 18.89 -33.66 34.35
N THR A 709 19.46 -34.82 34.64
CA THR A 709 20.66 -35.34 33.98
C THR A 709 20.35 -36.64 33.23
N LEU A 710 20.81 -36.75 31.99
CA LEU A 710 20.58 -37.93 31.15
C LEU A 710 21.51 -39.08 31.57
N ASP A 711 20.96 -40.29 31.61
CA ASP A 711 21.74 -41.51 31.88
C ASP A 711 22.72 -41.86 30.74
N LYS A 712 22.42 -41.40 29.52
CA LYS A 712 23.22 -41.68 28.31
C LYS A 712 23.08 -40.53 27.31
N MET A 713 24.13 -40.34 26.50
CA MET A 713 24.13 -39.34 25.43
C MET A 713 23.05 -39.67 24.38
N PRO A 714 22.16 -38.73 24.03
CA PRO A 714 21.14 -38.92 23.00
C PRO A 714 21.74 -38.88 21.59
N PHE A 715 21.12 -39.59 20.63
CA PHE A 715 21.48 -39.45 19.22
C PHE A 715 21.07 -38.06 18.70
N PRO A 716 21.79 -37.52 17.70
CA PRO A 716 21.42 -36.28 17.04
C PRO A 716 20.00 -36.30 16.48
N GLY A 717 19.33 -35.15 16.51
CA GLY A 717 17.95 -34.97 16.05
C GLY A 717 17.01 -34.46 17.14
N PHE A 718 15.71 -34.71 16.95
CA PHE A 718 14.62 -34.19 17.78
C PHE A 718 14.00 -35.30 18.64
N PRO A 719 14.56 -35.61 19.82
CA PRO A 719 13.90 -36.50 20.76
C PRO A 719 12.56 -35.91 21.20
N THR A 720 11.56 -36.78 21.34
CA THR A 720 10.31 -36.39 22.00
C THR A 720 10.51 -36.39 23.51
N VAL A 721 10.35 -35.22 24.12
CA VAL A 721 10.45 -35.00 25.56
C VAL A 721 9.12 -35.37 26.21
N TYR A 722 9.17 -36.19 27.26
CA TYR A 722 8.06 -36.43 28.17
C TYR A 722 8.41 -35.92 29.56
N ILE A 723 7.51 -35.10 30.13
CA ILE A 723 7.59 -34.63 31.52
C ILE A 723 6.28 -35.04 32.19
N ILE A 724 6.37 -35.85 33.24
CA ILE A 724 5.22 -36.32 34.01
C ILE A 724 5.32 -35.75 35.42
N ILE A 725 4.32 -34.98 35.82
CA ILE A 725 4.20 -34.36 37.15
C ILE A 725 2.75 -34.53 37.61
N ASP A 726 2.53 -35.01 38.83
CA ASP A 726 1.18 -35.21 39.39
C ASP A 726 0.26 -36.08 38.49
N ASN A 727 0.84 -37.07 37.78
CA ASN A 727 0.19 -37.90 36.74
C ASN A 727 -0.29 -37.14 35.50
N LEU A 728 0.04 -35.86 35.37
CA LEU A 728 -0.19 -35.06 34.17
C LEU A 728 1.03 -35.16 33.25
N VAL A 729 0.78 -35.31 31.96
CA VAL A 729 1.83 -35.51 30.95
C VAL A 729 1.96 -34.24 30.11
N PHE A 730 3.19 -33.74 30.00
CA PHE A 730 3.63 -32.85 28.95
C PHE A 730 4.45 -33.65 27.95
N LYS A 731 4.17 -33.44 26.66
CA LYS A 731 4.85 -34.11 25.55
C LYS A 731 5.20 -33.08 24.48
N SER A 732 6.45 -33.06 24.02
CA SER A 732 6.87 -32.20 22.91
C SER A 732 7.99 -32.84 22.09
N ASN A 733 7.87 -32.79 20.76
CA ASN A 733 8.89 -33.23 19.79
C ASN A 733 9.74 -32.06 19.26
N THR A 734 9.49 -30.84 19.72
CA THR A 734 10.20 -29.62 19.32
C THR A 734 10.98 -28.99 20.47
N GLN A 735 10.83 -29.47 21.71
CA GLN A 735 11.49 -28.84 22.86
C GLN A 735 13.01 -29.01 22.91
N LEU A 736 13.55 -30.05 22.29
CA LEU A 736 14.97 -30.36 22.38
C LEU A 736 15.50 -30.78 21.02
N LYS A 737 16.51 -30.04 20.54
CA LYS A 737 17.35 -30.42 19.39
C LYS A 737 18.70 -30.89 19.93
N ILE A 738 19.13 -32.07 19.51
CA ILE A 738 20.46 -32.61 19.80
C ILE A 738 21.31 -32.44 18.55
N ASP A 739 22.31 -31.58 18.63
CA ASP A 739 23.20 -31.34 17.49
C ASP A 739 24.16 -32.51 17.25
N GLY A 740 24.35 -32.84 15.96
CA GLY A 740 25.32 -33.83 15.52
C GLY A 740 26.75 -33.32 15.65
N SER A 741 27.60 -34.08 16.37
CA SER A 741 29.04 -33.84 16.35
C SER A 741 29.59 -34.28 14.99
N SER A 742 30.05 -33.35 14.17
CA SER A 742 30.88 -33.60 12.99
C SER A 742 32.32 -33.99 13.39
N SER A 743 32.43 -35.01 14.25
CA SER A 743 33.70 -35.56 14.70
C SER A 743 33.66 -37.09 14.70
N THR A 744 33.55 -37.69 13.51
CA THR A 744 34.04 -39.06 13.30
C THR A 744 35.54 -39.01 13.01
N SER A 745 36.32 -38.92 14.08
CA SER A 745 37.60 -39.60 14.15
C SER A 745 37.31 -41.09 14.35
N SER A 746 37.06 -41.80 13.25
CA SER A 746 37.11 -43.26 13.20
C SER A 746 38.21 -43.65 12.21
N SER A 747 39.36 -43.98 12.78
CA SER A 747 40.38 -44.81 12.18
C SER A 747 39.74 -46.10 11.66
N ASP A 748 39.71 -46.28 10.34
CA ASP A 748 39.97 -47.57 9.73
C ASP A 748 40.47 -47.36 8.30
N GLU A 749 41.68 -47.86 8.07
CA GLU A 749 42.38 -47.87 6.80
C GLU A 749 41.65 -48.80 5.81
N SER A 750 41.29 -48.28 4.63
CA SER A 750 41.60 -49.01 3.40
C SER A 750 41.88 -48.01 2.28
N SER A 751 43.04 -48.22 1.69
CA SER A 751 43.73 -47.40 0.72
C SER A 751 42.92 -47.07 -0.54
N GLN A 752 42.76 -45.79 -0.84
CA GLN A 752 42.91 -45.28 -2.21
C GLN A 752 43.30 -43.79 -2.18
N SER A 753 44.35 -43.49 -2.93
CA SER A 753 45.05 -42.20 -3.01
C SER A 753 44.18 -41.07 -3.57
N SER A 754 43.96 -40.01 -2.79
CA SER A 754 43.77 -38.65 -3.33
C SER A 754 44.27 -37.61 -2.33
N SER A 755 44.80 -36.52 -2.86
CA SER A 755 45.44 -35.38 -2.20
C SER A 755 44.69 -34.84 -0.98
N GLY A 756 45.44 -34.53 0.08
CA GLY A 756 44.95 -33.81 1.27
C GLY A 756 44.63 -32.35 0.96
N GLU A 757 43.41 -32.11 0.48
CA GLU A 757 42.88 -30.78 0.21
C GLU A 757 42.44 -30.09 1.51
N THR A 758 43.02 -28.93 1.79
CA THR A 758 42.60 -28.05 2.90
C THR A 758 41.18 -27.52 2.65
N PRO A 759 40.40 -27.15 3.70
CA PRO A 759 39.08 -26.54 3.54
C PRO A 759 39.09 -25.31 2.60
N GLN A 760 40.17 -24.52 2.67
CA GLN A 760 40.43 -23.41 1.76
C GLN A 760 40.55 -23.87 0.30
N SER A 761 41.31 -24.94 0.02
CA SER A 761 41.46 -25.47 -1.34
C SER A 761 40.17 -26.06 -1.90
N LYS A 762 39.31 -26.65 -1.06
CA LYS A 762 37.97 -27.12 -1.46
C LYS A 762 37.04 -25.97 -1.85
N CYS A 763 37.03 -24.90 -1.05
CA CYS A 763 36.31 -23.66 -1.37
C CYS A 763 36.79 -23.06 -2.72
N GLN A 764 38.10 -23.05 -2.94
CA GLN A 764 38.71 -22.55 -4.18
C GLN A 764 38.37 -23.41 -5.40
N GLN A 765 38.21 -24.72 -5.23
CA GLN A 765 37.87 -25.64 -6.33
C GLN A 765 36.38 -25.66 -6.68
N GLN A 766 35.48 -25.51 -5.70
CA GLN A 766 34.04 -25.62 -5.94
C GLN A 766 33.48 -24.39 -6.64
N HIS A 767 33.76 -23.19 -6.11
CA HIS A 767 33.13 -21.96 -6.61
C HIS A 767 34.09 -20.76 -6.66
N TYR A 768 35.25 -20.81 -5.99
CA TYR A 768 36.18 -19.67 -5.89
C TYR A 768 35.47 -18.35 -5.51
N CYS A 769 34.50 -18.43 -4.58
CA CYS A 769 33.65 -17.29 -4.19
C CYS A 769 32.99 -16.57 -5.36
N TYR A 770 32.71 -17.32 -6.44
CA TYR A 770 32.20 -16.85 -7.72
C TYR A 770 32.99 -15.66 -8.32
N GLY A 771 34.28 -15.51 -7.94
CA GLY A 771 35.14 -14.43 -8.40
C GLY A 771 34.99 -13.09 -7.66
N HIS A 772 34.15 -13.04 -6.62
CA HIS A 772 33.80 -11.81 -5.88
C HIS A 772 34.20 -11.87 -4.39
N GLY A 773 35.28 -12.59 -4.10
CA GLY A 773 35.80 -12.71 -2.74
C GLY A 773 36.99 -13.66 -2.66
N THR A 774 37.45 -13.90 -1.43
CA THR A 774 38.57 -14.81 -1.16
C THR A 774 38.18 -15.90 -0.18
N CYS A 775 38.58 -17.15 -0.44
CA CYS A 775 38.38 -18.25 0.49
C CYS A 775 39.37 -18.14 1.66
N ASN A 776 38.86 -18.04 2.88
CA ASN A 776 39.68 -18.05 4.09
C ASN A 776 40.08 -19.48 4.51
N ASP A 777 40.92 -19.58 5.54
CA ASP A 777 41.49 -20.85 6.03
C ASP A 777 40.43 -21.83 6.54
N LYS A 778 39.22 -21.34 6.86
CA LYS A 778 38.08 -22.16 7.29
C LYS A 778 37.22 -22.64 6.11
N GLY A 779 37.59 -22.30 4.87
CA GLY A 779 36.82 -22.65 3.67
C GLY A 779 35.57 -21.80 3.47
N LYS A 780 35.49 -20.60 4.07
CA LYS A 780 34.39 -19.64 3.89
C LYS A 780 34.84 -18.49 2.98
N CYS A 781 33.91 -17.97 2.19
CA CYS A 781 34.15 -16.80 1.36
C CYS A 781 34.09 -15.49 2.15
N ASP A 782 35.18 -14.73 2.11
CA ASP A 782 35.25 -13.34 2.53
C ASP A 782 34.97 -12.48 1.29
N CYS A 783 33.75 -11.97 1.20
CA CYS A 783 33.25 -11.29 0.00
C CYS A 783 33.78 -9.86 -0.15
N ASP A 784 33.93 -9.45 -1.41
CA ASP A 784 34.17 -8.06 -1.76
C ASP A 784 32.98 -7.18 -1.33
N THR A 785 33.24 -5.90 -1.07
CA THR A 785 32.22 -4.94 -0.61
C THR A 785 31.00 -4.92 -1.54
N GLY A 786 29.82 -5.13 -0.96
CA GLY A 786 28.53 -5.12 -1.69
C GLY A 786 28.02 -6.50 -2.11
N TYR A 787 28.80 -7.57 -1.94
CA TYR A 787 28.37 -8.93 -2.22
C TYR A 787 27.79 -9.64 -1.00
N PHE A 788 26.84 -10.55 -1.23
CA PHE A 788 26.09 -11.23 -0.20
C PHE A 788 26.93 -12.38 0.42
N PRO A 789 27.23 -12.34 1.73
CA PRO A 789 28.12 -13.35 2.32
C PRO A 789 27.50 -14.74 2.47
N ILE A 790 26.16 -14.84 2.55
CA ILE A 790 25.47 -16.11 2.84
C ILE A 790 25.43 -17.03 1.62
N ASP A 791 25.44 -16.48 0.40
CA ASP A 791 25.46 -17.28 -0.84
C ASP A 791 26.84 -17.43 -1.46
N ASN A 792 27.89 -17.25 -0.65
CA ASN A 792 29.30 -17.30 -1.06
C ASN A 792 29.69 -16.23 -2.09
N CYS A 793 29.19 -15.00 -1.93
CA CYS A 793 29.46 -13.85 -2.80
C CYS A 793 28.86 -13.98 -4.20
N ARG A 794 27.80 -14.78 -4.35
CA ARG A 794 27.20 -15.04 -5.65
C ARG A 794 26.33 -13.89 -6.12
N THR A 795 25.59 -13.28 -5.21
CA THR A 795 24.70 -12.15 -5.52
C THR A 795 25.17 -10.87 -4.85
N LYS A 796 24.74 -9.74 -5.41
CA LYS A 796 25.07 -8.42 -4.89
C LYS A 796 23.87 -7.86 -4.12
N PHE A 797 24.10 -7.08 -3.08
CA PHE A 797 23.01 -6.29 -2.51
C PHE A 797 22.43 -5.36 -3.57
N SER A 798 21.11 -5.22 -3.63
CA SER A 798 20.51 -4.24 -4.51
C SER A 798 20.98 -2.84 -4.13
N ASN A 799 21.54 -2.08 -5.07
CA ASN A 799 21.98 -0.72 -4.82
C ASN A 799 20.76 0.21 -4.79
N SER A 800 20.09 0.31 -3.64
CA SER A 800 18.94 1.20 -3.42
C SER A 800 19.28 2.70 -3.41
N THR A 801 20.45 3.12 -3.90
CA THR A 801 20.76 4.56 -4.06
C THR A 801 19.96 5.21 -5.19
N THR A 802 19.21 4.43 -5.98
CA THR A 802 18.36 4.91 -7.09
C THR A 802 16.89 4.47 -6.98
N SER A 803 16.47 3.89 -5.85
CA SER A 803 15.19 3.17 -5.74
C SER A 803 14.36 3.71 -4.57
N ASN A 804 13.17 4.23 -4.87
CA ASN A 804 12.16 4.59 -3.87
C ASN A 804 11.50 3.34 -3.28
N SER A 805 12.23 2.64 -2.41
CA SER A 805 11.68 1.57 -1.59
C SER A 805 10.68 2.18 -0.60
N THR A 806 9.39 1.95 -0.82
CA THR A 806 8.31 2.48 0.03
C THR A 806 7.55 1.32 0.66
N ILE A 807 7.44 1.31 1.99
CA ILE A 807 6.46 0.47 2.68
C ILE A 807 5.11 1.17 2.53
N ILE A 808 4.17 0.55 1.83
CA ILE A 808 2.80 1.06 1.72
C ILE A 808 1.97 0.32 2.78
N PRO A 809 1.54 0.99 3.86
CA PRO A 809 0.66 0.37 4.85
C PRO A 809 -0.73 0.10 4.27
N ASP A 810 -1.31 -1.05 4.62
CA ASP A 810 -2.67 -1.45 4.25
C ASP A 810 -3.50 -1.67 5.52
N GLU A 811 -4.61 -0.94 5.67
CA GLU A 811 -5.47 -0.99 6.86
C GLU A 811 -6.30 -2.29 6.95
N ASN A 812 -6.42 -3.03 5.84
CA ASN A 812 -7.21 -4.27 5.78
C ASN A 812 -6.35 -5.53 5.84
N TYR A 813 -5.03 -5.42 5.58
CA TYR A 813 -4.11 -6.55 5.56
C TYR A 813 -2.74 -6.15 6.12
N PRO A 814 -2.13 -6.90 7.04
CA PRO A 814 -0.71 -6.74 7.37
C PRO A 814 0.12 -7.34 6.24
N ASN A 815 0.05 -6.75 5.05
CA ASN A 815 0.81 -7.18 3.89
C ASN A 815 2.19 -6.48 3.89
N THR A 816 3.23 -7.26 3.59
CA THR A 816 4.52 -6.68 3.22
C THR A 816 4.47 -6.42 1.72
N ILE A 817 3.94 -5.27 1.28
CA ILE A 817 4.10 -4.87 -0.12
C ILE A 817 5.52 -4.32 -0.25
N ILE A 818 6.41 -5.14 -0.80
CA ILE A 818 7.80 -4.75 -1.06
C ILE A 818 7.87 -4.26 -2.51
N SER A 819 8.02 -2.96 -2.73
CA SER A 819 8.34 -2.42 -4.06
C SER A 819 9.82 -2.06 -4.13
N ILE A 820 10.59 -2.84 -4.89
CA ILE A 820 12.00 -2.55 -5.18
C ILE A 820 12.14 -2.52 -6.70
N ASP A 821 12.52 -1.38 -7.26
CA ASP A 821 12.64 -1.16 -8.71
C ASP A 821 11.36 -1.50 -9.50
N GLY A 822 10.18 -1.32 -8.89
CA GLY A 822 8.88 -1.63 -9.50
C GLY A 822 8.46 -3.11 -9.41
N ILE A 823 9.29 -3.96 -8.80
CA ILE A 823 8.98 -5.38 -8.57
C ILE A 823 8.32 -5.52 -7.21
N ILE A 824 7.09 -6.04 -7.21
CA ILE A 824 6.30 -6.29 -6.00
C ILE A 824 6.50 -7.73 -5.52
N PHE A 825 6.88 -7.88 -4.25
CA PHE A 825 6.89 -9.16 -3.51
C PHE A 825 5.86 -9.11 -2.37
N TYR A 826 5.16 -10.24 -2.16
CA TYR A 826 4.10 -10.40 -1.16
C TYR A 826 4.47 -11.50 -0.17
N PHE A 827 4.48 -11.17 1.12
CA PHE A 827 4.54 -12.14 2.22
C PHE A 827 3.47 -11.78 3.25
N ASN A 828 2.41 -12.57 3.30
CA ASN A 828 1.18 -12.20 4.01
C ASN A 828 0.90 -13.16 5.17
N LEU A 829 0.46 -12.61 6.32
CA LEU A 829 -0.05 -13.39 7.45
C LEU A 829 -1.47 -13.90 7.14
N VAL A 830 -1.65 -15.22 7.14
CA VAL A 830 -2.90 -15.90 6.76
C VAL A 830 -3.74 -16.27 7.97
N SER A 831 -3.13 -16.92 8.96
CA SER A 831 -3.84 -17.45 10.14
C SER A 831 -2.90 -17.70 11.31
N ILE A 832 -3.41 -17.59 12.53
CA ILE A 832 -2.76 -18.03 13.77
C ILE A 832 -3.60 -19.16 14.34
N GLN A 833 -3.03 -20.37 14.37
CA GLN A 833 -3.73 -21.59 14.74
C GLN A 833 -3.16 -22.16 16.03
N GLU A 834 -4.02 -22.50 16.97
CA GLU A 834 -3.71 -23.40 18.06
C GLU A 834 -3.92 -24.83 17.58
N ILE A 835 -2.87 -25.64 17.67
CA ILE A 835 -2.87 -27.03 17.21
C ILE A 835 -2.60 -27.99 18.37
N ASP A 836 -3.15 -29.19 18.30
CA ASP A 836 -2.80 -30.28 19.21
C ASP A 836 -1.48 -30.97 18.80
N PHE A 837 -1.07 -31.98 19.57
CA PHE A 837 0.15 -32.76 19.30
C PHE A 837 0.12 -33.53 17.96
N ASN A 838 -1.07 -33.73 17.37
CA ASN A 838 -1.26 -34.43 16.10
C ASN A 838 -1.47 -33.45 14.93
N ASP A 839 -1.12 -32.16 15.10
CA ASP A 839 -1.32 -31.08 14.13
C ASP A 839 -2.80 -30.77 13.81
N ASN A 840 -3.77 -31.24 14.61
CA ASN A 840 -5.17 -30.86 14.43
C ASN A 840 -5.40 -29.45 14.97
N VAL A 841 -6.10 -28.62 14.19
CA VAL A 841 -6.47 -27.26 14.61
C VAL A 841 -7.54 -27.34 15.70
N LEU A 842 -7.22 -26.83 16.88
CA LEU A 842 -8.15 -26.70 18.01
C LEU A 842 -8.93 -25.39 17.91
N ARG A 843 -8.24 -24.29 17.64
CA ARG A 843 -8.79 -22.93 17.50
C ARG A 843 -7.95 -22.12 16.52
N GLN A 844 -8.55 -21.16 15.83
CA GLN A 844 -7.81 -20.27 14.93
C GLN A 844 -8.35 -18.85 14.91
N VAL A 845 -7.45 -17.90 14.69
CA VAL A 845 -7.76 -16.50 14.38
C VAL A 845 -7.31 -16.25 12.94
N ASN A 846 -8.23 -15.78 12.10
CA ASN A 846 -7.94 -15.39 10.72
C ASN A 846 -7.80 -13.86 10.64
N PRO A 847 -6.58 -13.32 10.57
CA PRO A 847 -6.37 -11.89 10.68
C PRO A 847 -6.89 -11.08 9.48
N THR A 848 -7.22 -11.74 8.37
CA THR A 848 -7.86 -11.12 7.19
C THR A 848 -9.32 -10.73 7.42
N ASN A 849 -9.99 -11.30 8.42
CA ASN A 849 -11.40 -11.01 8.74
C ASN A 849 -11.52 -10.00 9.88
N GLN A 850 -10.42 -9.32 10.24
CA GLN A 850 -10.30 -8.49 11.43
C GLN A 850 -9.77 -7.10 11.05
N SER A 851 -9.97 -6.12 11.93
CA SER A 851 -9.47 -4.75 11.69
C SER A 851 -8.11 -4.53 12.35
N TRP A 852 -7.24 -3.72 11.73
CA TRP A 852 -5.91 -3.41 12.23
C TRP A 852 -5.77 -1.92 12.55
N ASN A 853 -5.12 -1.61 13.66
CA ASN A 853 -4.64 -0.27 13.96
C ASN A 853 -3.19 -0.14 13.47
N VAL A 854 -2.93 0.83 12.59
CA VAL A 854 -1.67 0.96 11.86
C VAL A 854 -0.96 2.26 12.24
N VAL A 855 0.29 2.15 12.69
CA VAL A 855 1.15 3.29 13.04
C VAL A 855 2.44 3.22 12.24
N LEU A 856 2.71 4.27 11.45
CA LEU A 856 3.93 4.42 10.68
C LEU A 856 4.88 5.40 11.39
N ASP A 857 6.12 4.97 11.56
CA ASP A 857 7.21 5.75 12.14
C ASP A 857 8.45 5.67 11.24
N THR A 858 9.26 6.72 11.19
CA THR A 858 10.51 6.74 10.44
C THR A 858 11.59 7.35 11.31
N ASP A 859 12.60 6.56 11.65
CA ASP A 859 13.74 7.03 12.42
C ASP A 859 14.68 7.84 11.51
N PRO A 860 14.83 9.16 11.74
CA PRO A 860 15.64 10.03 10.91
C PRO A 860 17.15 9.81 11.06
N LEU A 861 17.62 9.08 12.08
CA LEU A 861 19.05 8.78 12.29
C LEU A 861 19.50 7.54 11.52
N THR A 862 18.63 6.54 11.41
CA THR A 862 18.95 5.25 10.78
C THR A 862 18.29 5.07 9.41
N ASN A 863 17.48 6.04 8.96
CA ASN A 863 16.58 5.95 7.81
C ASN A 863 15.73 4.67 7.83
N THR A 864 15.39 4.20 9.03
CA THR A 864 14.59 2.99 9.21
C THR A 864 13.12 3.37 9.25
N THR A 865 12.36 2.96 8.25
CA THR A 865 10.90 3.06 8.26
C THR A 865 10.33 1.84 8.96
N THR A 866 9.46 2.05 9.96
CA THR A 866 8.80 1.01 10.74
C THR A 866 7.30 1.19 10.68
N VAL A 867 6.57 0.12 10.38
CA VAL A 867 5.10 0.09 10.41
C VAL A 867 4.67 -0.93 11.46
N ASN A 868 3.91 -0.47 12.45
CA ASN A 868 3.37 -1.27 13.53
C ASN A 868 1.88 -1.50 13.31
N TYR A 869 1.50 -2.77 13.20
CA TYR A 869 0.13 -3.24 13.07
C TYR A 869 -0.31 -3.85 14.39
N HIS A 870 -1.48 -3.45 14.89
CA HIS A 870 -2.09 -3.96 16.11
C HIS A 870 -3.48 -4.53 15.79
N LEU A 871 -3.68 -5.84 16.03
CA LEU A 871 -4.91 -6.54 15.64
C LEU A 871 -6.03 -6.24 16.63
N ASN A 872 -7.16 -5.77 16.12
CA ASN A 872 -8.38 -5.59 16.90
C ASN A 872 -9.29 -6.81 16.72
N ILE A 873 -9.35 -7.66 17.74
CA ILE A 873 -10.08 -8.94 17.69
C ILE A 873 -11.58 -8.69 17.87
N THR A 874 -12.33 -8.67 16.76
CA THR A 874 -13.78 -8.51 16.71
C THR A 874 -14.42 -9.80 16.20
N THR A 875 -14.81 -10.66 17.15
CA THR A 875 -15.84 -11.72 17.06
C THR A 875 -15.67 -12.94 16.14
N ASP A 876 -14.72 -13.02 15.21
CA ASP A 876 -14.58 -14.19 14.30
C ASP A 876 -13.48 -15.18 14.75
N ILE A 877 -13.78 -16.00 15.75
CA ILE A 877 -12.97 -17.19 16.08
C ILE A 877 -13.73 -18.41 15.58
N ILE A 878 -13.15 -19.11 14.61
CA ILE A 878 -13.75 -20.29 13.97
C ILE A 878 -13.28 -21.55 14.71
N TYR A 879 -14.23 -22.35 15.21
CA TYR A 879 -13.96 -23.70 15.72
C TYR A 879 -14.11 -24.71 14.60
N GLU A 880 -13.05 -25.43 14.24
CA GLU A 880 -13.17 -26.65 13.44
C GLU A 880 -13.31 -27.86 14.36
N SER A 881 -14.53 -28.16 14.81
CA SER A 881 -14.80 -29.51 15.32
C SER A 881 -15.03 -30.45 14.13
N ASN A 882 -14.07 -31.33 13.86
CA ASN A 882 -14.25 -32.49 13.00
C ASN A 882 -15.28 -33.45 13.63
N SER A 883 -16.56 -33.15 13.46
CA SER A 883 -17.66 -34.08 13.68
C SER A 883 -18.87 -33.61 12.89
N THR A 884 -19.30 -34.42 11.93
CA THR A 884 -20.59 -34.31 11.27
C THR A 884 -21.71 -34.09 12.29
N SER A 885 -22.55 -33.08 12.04
CA SER A 885 -23.75 -32.63 12.78
C SER A 885 -23.56 -31.53 13.82
N ASN A 886 -24.34 -30.45 13.61
CA ASN A 886 -24.62 -29.30 14.45
C ASN A 886 -23.66 -28.10 14.33
N LEU A 887 -24.10 -27.11 13.53
CA LEU A 887 -23.75 -25.71 13.67
C LEU A 887 -23.98 -25.28 15.13
N ILE A 888 -22.91 -25.15 15.90
CA ILE A 888 -22.94 -24.49 17.20
C ILE A 888 -22.95 -22.99 16.92
N ASN A 889 -24.07 -22.33 17.20
CA ASN A 889 -24.12 -20.88 17.32
C ASN A 889 -23.00 -20.46 18.29
N THR A 890 -22.05 -19.64 17.83
CA THR A 890 -21.06 -18.95 18.67
C THR A 890 -21.81 -18.04 19.64
N THR A 891 -22.24 -18.60 20.76
CA THR A 891 -22.76 -17.80 21.88
C THR A 891 -21.66 -16.84 22.34
N THR A 892 -22.04 -15.66 22.83
CA THR A 892 -21.26 -14.60 23.50
C THR A 892 -20.33 -15.05 24.65
N LYS A 893 -20.15 -16.36 24.83
CA LYS A 893 -19.37 -17.06 25.84
C LYS A 893 -17.85 -17.04 25.54
N ASP A 894 -17.43 -16.92 24.29
CA ASP A 894 -16.02 -17.13 23.90
C ASP A 894 -15.23 -15.83 23.62
N ILE A 895 -15.92 -14.71 23.40
CA ILE A 895 -15.30 -13.38 23.21
C ILE A 895 -14.52 -12.95 24.47
N GLY A 896 -14.94 -13.41 25.65
CA GLY A 896 -14.24 -13.14 26.90
C GLY A 896 -12.81 -13.71 26.94
N ALA A 897 -12.59 -14.93 26.42
CA ALA A 897 -11.32 -15.64 26.62
C ALA A 897 -10.11 -14.98 25.94
N TYR A 898 -10.33 -14.23 24.85
CA TYR A 898 -9.30 -13.58 24.05
C TYR A 898 -9.18 -12.08 24.31
N SER A 899 -9.93 -11.53 25.27
CA SER A 899 -9.92 -10.08 25.54
C SER A 899 -8.58 -9.53 26.04
N LEU A 900 -7.66 -10.41 26.47
CA LEU A 900 -6.30 -10.07 26.86
C LEU A 900 -5.27 -10.43 25.79
N THR A 901 -5.66 -11.14 24.74
CA THR A 901 -4.74 -11.56 23.67
C THR A 901 -4.35 -10.34 22.85
N ASN A 902 -3.04 -10.13 22.72
CA ASN A 902 -2.47 -9.00 22.01
C ASN A 902 -1.63 -9.53 20.84
N ILE A 903 -1.98 -9.16 19.62
CA ILE A 903 -1.26 -9.59 18.41
C ILE A 903 -0.74 -8.35 17.70
N THR A 904 0.58 -8.27 17.56
CA THR A 904 1.29 -7.17 16.93
C THR A 904 2.15 -7.67 15.79
N SER A 905 2.17 -6.93 14.69
CA SER A 905 3.07 -7.19 13.56
C SER A 905 3.85 -5.93 13.24
N THR A 906 5.18 -5.98 13.30
CA THR A 906 6.06 -4.85 13.03
C THR A 906 6.88 -5.15 11.77
N ILE A 907 6.72 -4.31 10.75
CA ILE A 907 7.47 -4.39 9.50
C ILE A 907 8.46 -3.24 9.48
N SER A 908 9.76 -3.51 9.32
CA SER A 908 10.80 -2.49 9.24
C SER A 908 11.68 -2.63 8.01
N PHE A 909 12.02 -1.51 7.39
CA PHE A 909 12.93 -1.40 6.26
C PHE A 909 14.02 -0.38 6.58
N SER A 910 15.27 -0.68 6.22
CA SER A 910 16.35 0.30 6.27
C SER A 910 17.27 0.12 5.07
N PRO A 911 17.74 1.21 4.45
CA PRO A 911 18.75 1.14 3.40
C PRO A 911 20.14 0.81 3.92
N LEU A 912 20.36 0.83 5.24
CA LEU A 912 21.63 0.55 5.88
C LEU A 912 21.64 -0.83 6.55
N GLU A 913 22.83 -1.43 6.64
CA GLU A 913 23.04 -2.60 7.49
C GLU A 913 22.82 -2.22 8.96
N ARG A 914 22.11 -3.06 9.71
CA ARG A 914 21.84 -2.86 11.13
C ARG A 914 21.98 -4.15 11.91
N ILE A 915 22.43 -4.03 13.15
CA ILE A 915 22.47 -5.15 14.10
C ILE A 915 21.24 -5.01 14.99
N VAL A 916 20.42 -6.06 15.05
CA VAL A 916 19.21 -6.10 15.89
C VAL A 916 19.35 -7.24 16.88
N ASP A 917 19.06 -6.96 18.14
CA ASP A 917 19.04 -7.98 19.18
C ASP A 917 17.74 -8.80 19.10
N PHE A 918 17.89 -10.13 19.08
CA PHE A 918 16.78 -11.07 19.11
C PHE A 918 17.07 -12.17 20.15
N GLY A 919 16.49 -12.00 21.34
CA GLY A 919 16.89 -12.74 22.53
C GLY A 919 18.34 -12.40 22.89
N ASP A 920 19.15 -13.41 23.23
CA ASP A 920 20.58 -13.18 23.57
C ASP A 920 21.51 -13.07 22.35
N ASN A 921 20.99 -13.04 21.12
CA ASN A 921 21.79 -12.97 19.90
C ASN A 921 21.64 -11.62 19.21
N ALA A 922 22.77 -11.05 18.80
CA ALA A 922 22.81 -9.96 17.85
C ALA A 922 22.73 -10.53 16.42
N ILE A 923 21.68 -10.17 15.68
CA ILE A 923 21.45 -10.60 14.30
C ILE A 923 21.75 -9.44 13.36
N THR A 924 22.61 -9.68 12.37
CA THR A 924 22.84 -8.73 11.28
C THR A 924 21.66 -8.77 10.30
N ILE A 925 21.07 -7.61 10.09
CA ILE A 925 20.07 -7.33 9.05
C ILE A 925 20.78 -6.53 7.97
N TYR A 926 20.90 -7.14 6.80
CA TYR A 926 21.65 -6.56 5.69
C TYR A 926 20.96 -5.33 5.09
N PRO A 927 21.70 -4.49 4.34
CA PRO A 927 21.12 -3.31 3.68
C PRO A 927 19.90 -3.66 2.82
N ASN A 928 18.93 -2.75 2.77
CA ASN A 928 17.68 -2.88 2.00
C ASN A 928 16.80 -4.08 2.41
N SER A 929 17.12 -4.74 3.53
CA SER A 929 16.33 -5.86 4.02
C SER A 929 15.08 -5.38 4.75
N ILE A 930 13.99 -6.10 4.51
CA ILE A 930 12.75 -5.97 5.24
C ILE A 930 12.73 -7.01 6.33
N LYS A 931 12.41 -6.56 7.54
CA LYS A 931 12.31 -7.38 8.73
C LYS A 931 10.87 -7.35 9.21
N MET A 932 10.27 -8.52 9.38
CA MET A 932 8.91 -8.67 9.87
C MET A 932 8.97 -9.37 11.23
N SER A 933 8.47 -8.71 12.25
CA SER A 933 8.37 -9.24 13.61
C SER A 933 6.91 -9.44 13.98
N LEU A 934 6.54 -10.63 14.45
CA LEU A 934 5.19 -10.97 14.91
C LEU A 934 5.23 -11.27 16.41
N GLY A 935 4.53 -10.45 17.19
CA GLY A 935 4.29 -10.63 18.62
C GLY A 935 2.91 -11.23 18.88
N ILE A 936 2.86 -12.30 19.68
CA ILE A 936 1.63 -12.91 20.18
C ILE A 936 1.73 -12.99 21.69
N GLU A 937 0.86 -12.28 22.40
CA GLU A 937 0.84 -12.24 23.86
C GLU A 937 -0.48 -12.73 24.42
N SER A 938 -0.44 -13.36 25.59
CA SER A 938 -1.60 -13.83 26.36
C SER A 938 -2.55 -14.72 25.55
N TRP A 939 -2.01 -15.64 24.75
CA TRP A 939 -2.85 -16.63 24.06
C TRP A 939 -3.44 -17.63 25.06
N PRO A 940 -4.77 -17.82 25.10
CA PRO A 940 -5.44 -18.58 26.17
C PRO A 940 -5.48 -20.08 25.87
N PHE A 941 -4.34 -20.77 25.77
CA PHE A 941 -4.26 -22.20 25.39
C PHE A 941 -5.30 -23.11 26.06
N SER A 942 -5.87 -24.04 25.28
CA SER A 942 -6.94 -24.96 25.67
C SER A 942 -6.43 -26.24 26.33
N SER A 943 -5.13 -26.51 26.17
CA SER A 943 -4.47 -27.72 26.65
C SER A 943 -3.01 -27.42 26.98
N ASN A 944 -2.39 -28.20 27.87
CA ASN A 944 -0.93 -28.17 28.12
C ASN A 944 -0.11 -28.88 27.04
N LEU A 945 -0.78 -29.53 26.07
CA LEU A 945 -0.16 -30.16 24.90
C LEU A 945 -0.32 -29.35 23.62
N ALA A 946 -1.10 -28.26 23.64
CA ALA A 946 -1.33 -27.44 22.47
C ALA A 946 -0.12 -26.57 22.14
N THR A 947 0.09 -26.22 20.88
CA THR A 947 1.12 -25.28 20.42
C THR A 947 0.52 -24.30 19.43
N LEU A 948 1.25 -23.23 19.08
CA LEU A 948 0.83 -22.30 18.04
C LEU A 948 1.49 -22.64 16.71
N ARG A 949 0.76 -22.40 15.62
CA ARG A 949 1.26 -22.42 14.26
C ARG A 949 0.81 -21.16 13.55
N VAL A 950 1.76 -20.38 13.07
CA VAL A 950 1.50 -19.16 12.29
C VAL A 950 1.65 -19.50 10.82
N LEU A 951 0.65 -19.14 10.02
CA LEU A 951 0.60 -19.40 8.58
C LEU A 951 0.92 -18.13 7.79
N PHE A 952 1.86 -18.25 6.86
CA PHE A 952 2.21 -17.21 5.89
C PHE A 952 1.95 -17.70 4.46
N SER A 953 1.53 -16.82 3.57
CA SER A 953 1.43 -17.09 2.13
C SER A 953 2.42 -16.26 1.34
N VAL A 954 3.03 -16.88 0.33
CA VAL A 954 3.95 -16.22 -0.62
C VAL A 954 3.72 -16.73 -2.04
N LEU A 955 3.81 -15.84 -3.02
CA LEU A 955 3.79 -16.19 -4.44
C LEU A 955 5.19 -16.64 -4.86
N ILE A 956 5.30 -17.84 -5.41
CA ILE A 956 6.56 -18.43 -5.89
C ILE A 956 6.45 -18.81 -7.38
N ASN A 957 7.60 -18.93 -8.04
CA ASN A 957 7.66 -19.54 -9.37
C ASN A 957 8.06 -21.01 -9.21
N ASP A 958 7.38 -21.91 -9.92
CA ASP A 958 7.55 -23.36 -9.78
C ASP A 958 8.92 -23.85 -10.26
N GLN A 959 9.50 -23.15 -11.24
CA GLN A 959 10.85 -23.40 -11.74
C GLN A 959 11.62 -22.08 -11.79
N GLN A 960 12.77 -22.06 -11.11
CA GLN A 960 13.67 -20.91 -11.07
C GLN A 960 15.07 -21.42 -11.38
N SER A 961 15.66 -20.92 -12.46
CA SER A 961 17.02 -21.25 -12.86
C SER A 961 17.80 -19.99 -13.18
N GLN A 962 19.08 -19.99 -12.88
CA GLN A 962 20.00 -18.92 -13.22
C GLN A 962 21.07 -19.45 -14.18
N THR A 963 21.28 -18.78 -15.30
CA THR A 963 22.47 -18.99 -16.11
C THR A 963 23.63 -18.24 -15.47
N LEU A 964 24.60 -18.97 -14.92
CA LEU A 964 25.88 -18.37 -14.52
C LEU A 964 26.79 -18.36 -15.75
N ASP A 965 27.07 -17.17 -16.29
CA ASP A 965 28.14 -16.98 -17.27
C ASP A 965 29.50 -17.05 -16.54
N SER A 966 29.88 -18.26 -16.14
CA SER A 966 31.25 -18.53 -15.69
C SER A 966 32.08 -18.72 -16.96
N CYS A 967 33.20 -17.98 -17.10
CA CYS A 967 33.99 -17.87 -18.33
C CYS A 967 34.63 -19.17 -18.90
N ASN A 968 34.02 -20.37 -18.78
CA ASN A 968 34.31 -21.57 -19.58
C ASN A 968 33.18 -22.62 -19.66
N THR A 969 31.97 -22.41 -19.10
CA THR A 969 30.84 -23.33 -19.28
C THR A 969 29.50 -22.62 -19.01
N ASP A 970 28.56 -22.71 -19.94
CA ASP A 970 27.15 -22.36 -19.72
C ASP A 970 26.56 -23.34 -18.68
N GLN A 971 26.62 -22.99 -17.39
CA GLN A 971 25.94 -23.74 -16.35
C GLN A 971 24.65 -23.03 -15.96
N THR A 972 23.52 -23.62 -16.35
CA THR A 972 22.22 -23.35 -15.76
C THR A 972 22.19 -23.99 -14.36
N LEU A 973 22.14 -23.16 -13.33
CA LEU A 973 22.00 -23.58 -11.94
C LEU A 973 20.56 -23.37 -11.51
N ASP A 974 19.89 -24.47 -11.16
CA ASP A 974 18.56 -24.41 -10.55
C ASP A 974 18.67 -23.74 -9.17
N ILE A 975 17.80 -22.77 -8.91
CA ILE A 975 17.69 -22.09 -7.62
C ILE A 975 16.53 -22.76 -6.88
N PRO A 976 16.80 -23.63 -5.90
CA PRO A 976 15.74 -24.19 -5.07
C PRO A 976 15.05 -23.07 -4.28
N THR A 977 13.72 -23.01 -4.38
CA THR A 977 12.87 -22.04 -3.66
C THR A 977 13.00 -22.21 -2.15
N PHE A 978 13.07 -23.45 -1.66
CA PHE A 978 13.21 -23.76 -0.24
C PHE A 978 14.52 -24.52 -0.01
N THR A 979 15.32 -24.08 0.96
CA THR A 979 16.59 -24.74 1.31
C THR A 979 16.79 -24.86 2.82
N ASN A 980 17.62 -25.83 3.18
CA ASN A 980 17.98 -26.23 4.53
C ASN A 980 19.45 -26.65 4.53
N THR A 981 20.26 -26.15 5.48
CA THR A 981 21.71 -26.34 5.44
C THR A 981 22.20 -27.57 6.20
N ASN A 982 21.45 -28.03 7.21
CA ASN A 982 21.96 -29.06 8.13
C ASN A 982 21.03 -30.25 8.38
N ASP A 983 19.70 -30.10 8.22
CA ASP A 983 18.74 -31.17 8.49
C ASP A 983 17.49 -31.06 7.59
N ASN A 984 16.96 -32.19 7.10
CA ASN A 984 15.75 -32.29 6.27
C ASN A 984 14.42 -31.90 6.95
N SER A 985 14.47 -31.27 8.13
CA SER A 985 13.29 -31.08 8.98
C SER A 985 12.72 -29.66 9.03
N SER A 986 13.50 -28.60 8.72
CA SER A 986 13.02 -27.22 8.78
C SER A 986 13.56 -26.39 7.62
N ILE A 987 12.71 -25.52 7.06
CA ILE A 987 13.10 -24.56 6.02
C ILE A 987 13.87 -23.42 6.70
N GLU A 988 15.09 -23.16 6.23
CA GLU A 988 15.94 -22.08 6.74
C GLU A 988 15.93 -20.87 5.81
N TYR A 989 15.88 -21.10 4.49
CA TYR A 989 15.85 -20.04 3.51
C TYR A 989 14.75 -20.22 2.46
N LEU A 990 14.09 -19.12 2.12
CA LEU A 990 13.17 -18.96 1.01
C LEU A 990 13.83 -18.09 -0.07
N ARG A 991 13.83 -18.54 -1.32
CA ARG A 991 14.38 -17.79 -2.45
C ARG A 991 13.30 -17.63 -3.50
N VAL A 992 12.99 -16.39 -3.87
CA VAL A 992 12.03 -16.07 -4.93
C VAL A 992 12.70 -15.15 -5.94
N VAL A 993 12.84 -15.64 -7.17
CA VAL A 993 13.49 -14.89 -8.26
C VAL A 993 12.44 -14.25 -9.16
N LYS A 994 12.51 -12.93 -9.37
CA LYS A 994 11.65 -12.18 -10.30
C LYS A 994 12.45 -11.06 -10.96
N ASP A 995 12.44 -11.00 -12.29
CA ASP A 995 13.06 -9.93 -13.08
C ASP A 995 14.54 -9.60 -12.72
N ASN A 996 15.35 -10.64 -12.47
CA ASN A 996 16.76 -10.57 -12.03
C ASN A 996 17.00 -10.08 -10.58
N ILE A 997 15.94 -9.93 -9.79
CA ILE A 997 16.02 -9.74 -8.34
C ILE A 997 15.68 -11.07 -7.65
N GLN A 998 16.54 -11.49 -6.73
CA GLN A 998 16.30 -12.61 -5.82
C GLN A 998 15.90 -12.05 -4.45
N PHE A 999 14.66 -12.29 -4.04
CA PHE A 999 14.26 -12.09 -2.64
C PHE A 999 14.74 -13.28 -1.82
N PHE A 1000 15.67 -13.03 -0.90
CA PHE A 1000 16.23 -14.02 0.01
C PHE A 1000 15.62 -13.86 1.39
N GLY A 1001 14.69 -14.74 1.75
CA GLY A 1001 14.12 -14.84 3.08
C GLY A 1001 14.93 -15.77 3.99
N ARG A 1002 15.13 -15.39 5.24
CA ARG A 1002 15.73 -16.22 6.30
C ARG A 1002 14.72 -16.45 7.41
N PHE A 1003 14.53 -17.72 7.74
CA PHE A 1003 13.80 -18.16 8.92
C PHE A 1003 14.79 -18.62 9.99
N LEU A 1004 14.60 -18.16 11.22
CA LEU A 1004 15.36 -18.65 12.36
C LEU A 1004 14.74 -19.96 12.84
N ASP A 1005 15.58 -20.90 13.27
CA ASP A 1005 15.15 -22.17 13.88
C ASP A 1005 14.76 -22.01 15.36
N TYR A 1006 14.57 -20.76 15.81
CA TYR A 1006 14.11 -20.43 17.15
C TYR A 1006 13.25 -19.15 17.13
N ILE A 1007 12.37 -19.07 18.12
CA ILE A 1007 11.65 -17.85 18.50
C ILE A 1007 12.14 -17.36 19.86
N VAL A 1008 11.78 -16.13 20.20
CA VAL A 1008 11.97 -15.60 21.54
C VAL A 1008 10.65 -15.75 22.30
N SER A 1009 10.71 -16.42 23.43
CA SER A 1009 9.56 -16.74 24.29
C SER A 1009 9.83 -16.28 25.73
N ASP A 1010 8.78 -15.88 26.43
CA ASP A 1010 8.70 -15.63 27.88
C ASP A 1010 10.02 -15.25 28.59
N ASN A 1011 10.19 -13.95 28.87
CA ASN A 1011 11.39 -13.36 29.46
C ASN A 1011 12.64 -13.46 28.54
N GLY A 1012 12.45 -13.39 27.22
CA GLY A 1012 13.55 -13.26 26.26
C GLY A 1012 14.28 -14.56 25.91
N ARG A 1013 13.77 -15.74 26.34
CA ARG A 1013 14.44 -17.03 26.15
C ARG A 1013 14.21 -17.60 24.76
N LYS A 1014 15.26 -18.17 24.17
CA LYS A 1014 15.16 -18.87 22.89
C LYS A 1014 14.45 -20.21 23.05
N SER A 1015 13.55 -20.49 22.13
CA SER A 1015 12.87 -21.77 22.05
C SER A 1015 12.83 -22.22 20.60
N TYR A 1016 13.11 -23.50 20.37
CA TYR A 1016 13.17 -24.03 19.01
C TYR A 1016 11.83 -23.83 18.29
N SER A 1017 11.92 -23.48 17.01
CA SER A 1017 10.81 -23.19 16.13
C SER A 1017 11.04 -23.87 14.80
N GLN A 1018 10.00 -24.53 14.29
CA GLN A 1018 10.08 -25.29 13.05
C GLN A 1018 9.29 -24.61 11.95
N THR A 1019 9.93 -24.41 10.80
CA THR A 1019 9.31 -23.85 9.59
C THR A 1019 9.08 -24.96 8.56
N LYS A 1020 7.85 -25.13 8.10
CA LYS A 1020 7.45 -26.15 7.11
C LYS A 1020 6.64 -25.55 5.97
N LEU A 1021 6.76 -26.14 4.80
CA LEU A 1021 5.83 -25.92 3.69
C LEU A 1021 4.60 -26.81 3.91
N LEU A 1022 3.41 -26.20 3.96
CA LEU A 1022 2.15 -26.91 4.21
C LEU A 1022 1.37 -27.19 2.92
N SER A 1023 1.35 -26.23 1.99
CA SER A 1023 0.63 -26.36 0.71
C SER A 1023 1.30 -25.56 -0.40
N LEU A 1024 1.09 -26.02 -1.64
CA LEU A 1024 1.48 -25.39 -2.89
C LEU A 1024 0.28 -25.44 -3.84
N GLU A 1025 -0.31 -24.29 -4.15
CA GLU A 1025 -1.47 -24.19 -5.03
C GLU A 1025 -1.10 -23.50 -6.36
N PRO A 1026 -1.22 -24.19 -7.51
CA PRO A 1026 -0.87 -23.63 -8.81
C PRO A 1026 -1.89 -22.60 -9.31
N LEU A 1027 -1.42 -21.49 -9.86
CA LEU A 1027 -2.25 -20.47 -10.52
C LEU A 1027 -2.46 -20.85 -12.00
N ASN A 1028 -3.59 -21.46 -12.32
CA ASN A 1028 -3.92 -21.84 -13.70
C ASN A 1028 -4.31 -20.61 -14.55
N ASN A 1029 -3.37 -20.09 -15.33
CA ASN A 1029 -3.66 -19.15 -16.42
C ASN A 1029 -4.20 -19.92 -17.64
N ASN A 1030 -5.52 -19.86 -17.86
CA ASN A 1030 -6.19 -20.43 -19.04
C ASN A 1030 -5.95 -19.63 -20.35
N ASN A 1031 -4.74 -19.14 -20.58
CA ASN A 1031 -4.33 -18.56 -21.86
C ASN A 1031 -3.03 -19.22 -22.31
N THR A 1032 -3.17 -20.19 -23.21
CA THR A 1032 -2.08 -20.82 -23.95
C THR A 1032 -1.51 -19.82 -24.95
N ASP A 1033 -0.31 -19.32 -24.68
CA ASP A 1033 0.79 -19.10 -25.64
C ASP A 1033 1.81 -18.14 -25.00
N ASN A 1034 2.62 -18.65 -24.07
CA ASN A 1034 4.01 -18.27 -23.86
C ASN A 1034 4.61 -19.17 -22.79
N THR A 1035 5.90 -19.47 -22.91
CA THR A 1035 6.72 -20.21 -21.94
C THR A 1035 6.97 -19.44 -20.64
N ASP A 1036 6.00 -18.62 -20.21
CA ASP A 1036 6.11 -17.75 -19.05
C ASP A 1036 5.71 -18.53 -17.80
N GLN A 1037 6.75 -18.93 -17.06
CA GLN A 1037 6.82 -19.39 -15.66
C GLN A 1037 5.48 -19.71 -14.98
N LEU A 1038 5.21 -21.01 -14.76
CA LEU A 1038 4.15 -21.46 -13.86
C LEU A 1038 4.40 -20.90 -12.45
N GLN A 1039 3.36 -20.30 -11.85
CA GLN A 1039 3.41 -19.71 -10.52
C GLN A 1039 2.50 -20.46 -9.56
N SER A 1040 2.91 -20.57 -8.30
CA SER A 1040 2.13 -21.17 -7.23
C SER A 1040 2.08 -20.29 -5.98
N ILE A 1041 1.00 -20.39 -5.21
CA ILE A 1041 0.90 -19.83 -3.87
C ILE A 1041 1.40 -20.89 -2.88
N ALA A 1042 2.46 -20.57 -2.13
CA ALA A 1042 3.01 -21.42 -1.08
C ALA A 1042 2.52 -20.99 0.30
N ILE A 1043 1.99 -21.93 1.09
CA ILE A 1043 1.60 -21.73 2.49
C ILE A 1043 2.69 -22.29 3.40
N ILE A 1044 3.34 -21.41 4.17
CA ILE A 1044 4.44 -21.72 5.09
C ILE A 1044 3.91 -21.66 6.51
N GLY A 1045 4.07 -22.74 7.27
CA GLY A 1045 3.72 -22.83 8.69
C GLY A 1045 4.96 -22.73 9.57
N ILE A 1046 4.95 -21.80 10.53
CA ILE A 1046 5.99 -21.66 11.55
C ILE A 1046 5.40 -22.08 12.90
N SER A 1047 6.05 -23.03 13.57
CA SER A 1047 5.56 -23.64 14.82
C SER A 1047 6.17 -22.95 16.03
N LEU A 1048 5.33 -22.48 16.95
CA LEU A 1048 5.74 -21.83 18.19
C LEU A 1048 5.33 -22.69 19.39
N PRO A 1049 6.19 -22.85 20.41
CA PRO A 1049 5.83 -23.50 21.66
C PRO A 1049 4.71 -22.73 22.38
N GLN A 1050 4.23 -23.27 23.50
CA GLN A 1050 3.41 -22.47 24.40
C GLN A 1050 4.25 -21.33 24.99
N CYS A 1051 3.74 -20.11 24.87
CA CYS A 1051 4.34 -18.92 25.47
C CYS A 1051 3.26 -17.91 25.86
N GLN A 1052 3.53 -17.13 26.90
CA GLN A 1052 2.74 -15.96 27.28
C GLN A 1052 3.10 -14.73 26.44
N SER A 1053 4.33 -14.66 25.95
CA SER A 1053 4.81 -13.70 24.95
C SER A 1053 5.70 -14.45 23.98
N CYS A 1054 5.24 -14.52 22.73
CA CYS A 1054 5.91 -15.20 21.63
C CYS A 1054 6.32 -14.15 20.60
N LEU A 1055 7.61 -14.09 20.27
CA LEU A 1055 8.15 -13.17 19.27
C LEU A 1055 8.84 -13.96 18.16
N LEU A 1056 8.34 -13.81 16.95
CA LEU A 1056 8.83 -14.40 15.72
C LEU A 1056 9.39 -13.31 14.81
N ASP A 1057 10.49 -13.54 14.08
CA ASP A 1057 11.17 -12.45 13.38
C ASP A 1057 11.89 -12.85 12.08
N PRO A 1058 11.16 -13.28 11.02
CA PRO A 1058 11.73 -13.49 9.70
C PRO A 1058 12.25 -12.19 9.05
N ASP A 1059 13.30 -12.33 8.23
CA ASP A 1059 13.82 -11.24 7.42
C ASP A 1059 13.95 -11.62 5.93
N PHE A 1060 13.89 -10.61 5.07
CA PHE A 1060 13.94 -10.72 3.62
C PHE A 1060 14.92 -9.70 3.05
N THR A 1061 15.99 -10.18 2.41
CA THR A 1061 17.00 -9.36 1.75
C THR A 1061 16.81 -9.41 0.23
N PRO A 1062 16.63 -8.26 -0.45
CA PRO A 1062 16.61 -8.19 -1.90
C PRO A 1062 18.04 -8.22 -2.46
N LEU A 1063 18.31 -9.14 -3.37
CA LEU A 1063 19.62 -9.38 -3.95
C LEU A 1063 19.56 -9.25 -5.47
N LEU A 1064 20.50 -8.51 -6.05
CA LEU A 1064 20.69 -8.47 -7.49
C LEU A 1064 21.43 -9.70 -7.96
N ILE A 1065 20.85 -10.36 -8.95
CA ILE A 1065 21.51 -11.42 -9.68
C ILE A 1065 22.48 -10.77 -10.66
N ASP A 1066 23.78 -10.83 -10.36
CA ASP A 1066 24.80 -10.30 -11.26
C ASP A 1066 24.87 -11.16 -12.53
N LYS A 1067 24.62 -10.53 -13.68
CA LYS A 1067 24.84 -11.12 -14.99
C LYS A 1067 26.25 -10.70 -15.39
N ALA A 1068 27.17 -11.65 -15.38
CA ALA A 1068 28.59 -11.42 -15.65
C ALA A 1068 28.77 -10.44 -16.81
N THR A 1069 29.17 -9.21 -16.48
CA THR A 1069 29.52 -8.18 -17.46
C THR A 1069 31.00 -8.35 -17.76
N GLU A 1070 31.29 -8.63 -19.03
CA GLU A 1070 32.62 -8.67 -19.62
C GLU A 1070 33.62 -9.61 -18.91
N CYS A 1071 33.60 -10.89 -19.30
CA CYS A 1071 34.82 -11.69 -19.27
C CYS A 1071 35.89 -10.92 -20.06
N THR A 1072 36.82 -10.25 -19.37
CA THR A 1072 38.04 -9.79 -19.99
C THR A 1072 38.74 -11.03 -20.51
N GLU A 1073 38.66 -11.24 -21.82
CA GLU A 1073 39.34 -12.32 -22.53
C GLU A 1073 40.75 -12.46 -21.94
N PRO A 1074 41.12 -13.61 -21.34
CA PRO A 1074 42.44 -13.80 -20.81
C PRO A 1074 43.40 -13.55 -21.95
N SER A 1075 44.27 -12.56 -21.76
CA SER A 1075 45.17 -12.01 -22.75
C SER A 1075 45.60 -13.07 -23.78
N LYS A 1076 45.06 -12.97 -25.01
CA LYS A 1076 45.44 -13.82 -26.15
C LYS A 1076 46.93 -13.67 -26.52
N THR A 1077 47.70 -12.90 -25.76
CA THR A 1077 49.16 -12.83 -25.81
C THR A 1077 49.79 -14.22 -25.83
N TRP A 1078 49.28 -15.24 -25.12
CA TRP A 1078 49.84 -16.58 -25.26
C TRP A 1078 49.56 -17.22 -26.63
N ARG A 1079 48.39 -16.98 -27.26
CA ARG A 1079 48.08 -17.46 -28.62
C ARG A 1079 48.84 -16.67 -29.70
N ILE A 1080 49.10 -15.38 -29.48
CA ILE A 1080 49.95 -14.55 -30.34
C ILE A 1080 51.41 -14.99 -30.19
N VAL A 1081 51.90 -15.22 -28.97
CA VAL A 1081 53.25 -15.72 -28.70
C VAL A 1081 53.42 -17.12 -29.27
N VAL A 1082 52.48 -18.04 -29.06
CA VAL A 1082 52.52 -19.38 -29.66
C VAL A 1082 52.40 -19.32 -31.19
N GLY A 1083 51.54 -18.46 -31.74
CA GLY A 1083 51.43 -18.25 -33.18
C GLY A 1083 52.73 -17.72 -33.80
N VAL A 1084 53.36 -16.72 -33.17
CA VAL A 1084 54.65 -16.16 -33.60
C VAL A 1084 55.79 -17.17 -33.43
N VAL A 1085 55.79 -17.97 -32.36
CA VAL A 1085 56.79 -19.02 -32.14
C VAL A 1085 56.62 -20.17 -33.14
N VAL A 1086 55.40 -20.62 -33.42
CA VAL A 1086 55.14 -21.71 -34.38
C VAL A 1086 55.43 -21.26 -35.82
N VAL A 1087 55.05 -20.05 -36.22
CA VAL A 1087 55.40 -19.49 -37.54
C VAL A 1087 56.90 -19.23 -37.64
N GLY A 1088 57.54 -18.73 -36.57
CA GLY A 1088 58.99 -18.52 -36.51
C GLY A 1088 59.78 -19.82 -36.63
N VAL A 1089 59.42 -20.86 -35.86
CA VAL A 1089 60.04 -22.19 -35.94
C VAL A 1089 59.77 -22.84 -37.30
N GLY A 1090 58.57 -22.66 -37.87
CA GLY A 1090 58.23 -23.11 -39.21
C GLY A 1090 59.10 -22.48 -40.31
N LEU A 1091 59.30 -21.15 -40.27
CA LEU A 1091 60.16 -20.44 -41.22
C LEU A 1091 61.63 -20.83 -41.08
N VAL A 1092 62.11 -21.03 -39.85
CA VAL A 1092 63.49 -21.52 -39.61
C VAL A 1092 63.65 -22.95 -40.13
N ALA A 1093 62.68 -23.83 -39.92
CA ALA A 1093 62.71 -25.20 -40.42
C ALA A 1093 62.68 -25.26 -41.97
N VAL A 1094 61.86 -24.44 -42.62
CA VAL A 1094 61.82 -24.31 -44.10
C VAL A 1094 63.12 -23.71 -44.63
N GLY A 1095 63.69 -22.73 -43.95
CA GLY A 1095 65.00 -22.15 -44.29
C GLY A 1095 66.13 -23.19 -44.21
N VAL A 1096 66.22 -23.92 -43.10
CA VAL A 1096 67.23 -24.99 -42.93
C VAL A 1096 67.02 -26.12 -43.92
N GLY A 1097 65.77 -26.53 -44.15
CA GLY A 1097 65.41 -27.55 -45.14
C GLY A 1097 65.81 -27.14 -46.56
N SER A 1098 65.56 -25.89 -46.95
CA SER A 1098 65.91 -25.35 -48.27
C SER A 1098 67.43 -25.28 -48.47
N VAL A 1099 68.18 -24.87 -47.45
CA VAL A 1099 69.66 -24.84 -47.49
C VAL A 1099 70.25 -26.25 -47.59
N MET A 1100 69.70 -27.23 -46.85
CA MET A 1100 70.13 -28.63 -46.97
C MET A 1100 69.82 -29.21 -48.36
N LEU A 1101 68.64 -28.92 -48.93
CA LEU A 1101 68.27 -29.35 -50.28
C LEU A 1101 69.16 -28.72 -51.34
N PHE A 1102 69.47 -27.43 -51.21
CA PHE A 1102 70.39 -26.73 -52.13
C PHE A 1102 71.81 -27.30 -52.06
N LYS A 1103 72.33 -27.59 -50.85
CA LYS A 1103 73.61 -28.29 -50.68
C LYS A 1103 73.59 -29.68 -51.28
N LYS A 1104 72.50 -30.45 -51.13
CA LYS A 1104 72.36 -31.79 -51.71
C LYS A 1104 72.34 -31.78 -53.24
N ILE A 1105 71.64 -30.81 -53.85
CA ILE A 1105 71.59 -30.64 -55.32
C ILE A 1105 72.94 -30.19 -55.88
N GLN A 1106 73.65 -29.28 -55.21
CA GLN A 1106 75.00 -28.86 -55.59
C GLN A 1106 76.00 -30.02 -55.51
N TYR A 1107 75.94 -30.82 -54.44
CA TYR A 1107 76.79 -32.00 -54.28
C TYR A 1107 76.50 -33.04 -55.37
N SER A 1108 75.23 -33.28 -55.71
CA SER A 1108 74.84 -34.18 -56.81
C SER A 1108 75.35 -33.70 -58.18
N LYS A 1109 75.28 -32.39 -58.46
CA LYS A 1109 75.80 -31.81 -59.71
C LYS A 1109 77.33 -31.92 -59.81
N LEU A 1110 78.04 -31.78 -58.68
CA LEU A 1110 79.49 -32.00 -58.60
C LEU A 1110 79.87 -33.47 -58.84
N GLN A 1111 79.09 -34.42 -58.30
CA GLN A 1111 79.29 -35.85 -58.56
C GLN A 1111 78.98 -36.23 -60.00
N GLN A 1112 77.92 -35.68 -60.61
CA GLN A 1112 77.63 -35.88 -62.04
C GLN A 1112 78.73 -35.31 -62.95
N LYS A 1113 79.32 -34.16 -62.62
CA LYS A 1113 80.48 -33.63 -63.37
C LYS A 1113 81.72 -34.52 -63.23
N LYS A 1114 82.00 -35.06 -62.03
CA LYS A 1114 83.09 -36.04 -61.81
C LYS A 1114 82.82 -37.39 -62.49
N MET A 1115 81.57 -37.81 -62.57
CA MET A 1115 81.17 -39.03 -63.26
C MET A 1115 81.27 -38.87 -64.78
N GLN A 1116 80.86 -37.73 -65.33
CA GLN A 1116 81.01 -37.41 -66.76
C GLN A 1116 82.47 -37.22 -67.17
N SER A 1117 83.35 -36.68 -66.30
CA SER A 1117 84.78 -36.62 -66.58
C SER A 1117 85.43 -38.00 -66.55
N LYS A 1118 85.02 -38.89 -65.63
CA LYS A 1118 85.47 -40.29 -65.62
C LYS A 1118 84.93 -41.10 -66.79
N LEU A 1119 83.65 -40.93 -67.18
CA LEU A 1119 83.11 -41.59 -68.38
C LEU A 1119 83.84 -41.13 -69.65
N ARG A 1120 84.15 -39.83 -69.82
CA ARG A 1120 84.95 -39.34 -70.95
C ARG A 1120 86.38 -39.90 -70.97
N GLN A 1121 86.97 -40.23 -69.80
CA GLN A 1121 88.25 -40.95 -69.73
C GLN A 1121 88.12 -42.44 -70.10
N PHE A 1122 86.97 -43.07 -69.88
CA PHE A 1122 86.70 -44.44 -70.33
C PHE A 1122 86.32 -44.54 -71.81
N THR A 1123 85.68 -43.53 -72.40
CA THR A 1123 85.33 -43.52 -73.83
C THR A 1123 86.53 -43.22 -74.74
N ASN A 1124 87.61 -42.63 -74.22
CA ASN A 1124 88.85 -42.34 -74.97
C ASN A 1124 89.93 -43.44 -74.86
N ASN A 1125 89.68 -44.55 -74.17
CA ASN A 1125 90.62 -45.69 -74.04
C ASN A 1125 90.14 -46.97 -74.75
N ASN A 1126 89.13 -46.87 -75.61
CA ASN A 1126 88.64 -47.96 -76.48
C ASN A 1126 88.61 -47.55 -77.97
N ASN A 1127 89.57 -46.72 -78.38
CA ASN A 1127 90.02 -46.57 -79.76
C ASN A 1127 91.55 -46.68 -79.82
#